data_AF-A0A0V1EM05-F1
#
_entry.id   AF-A0A0V1EM05-F1
#
_cell.length_a   1.000
_cell.length_b   1.000
_cell.length_c   1.000
_cell.angle_alpha   90.00
_cell.angle_beta   90.00
_cell.angle_gamma   90.00
#
_symmetry.space_group_name_H-M   'P 1'
#
loop_
_entity.id
_entity.type
_entity.pdbx_description
1 polymer ?
#
loop_
_entity_poly.entity_id
_entity_poly.type
_entity_poly.pdbx_seq_one_letter_code
_entity_poly.pdbx_strand_id
1 'polypeptide(L)'
;MLVQCRHAKRILKHIEYCSDQSHCNELYCSSSKKLLFHWNNCENDNCDICAAVKKTDANQSLTSSFNKTSEQDASKQSTQLSLAESESLQSNTNDVSTSPDALCEVLLPIFQAMLSMQECIAFRKSQFFQPISISENPEQNQKNFCTIENNLYNKKYDSPWQFCEDMWQLFERISTHYYRTSKLNHYCSTLQQYFAVQMDAVMQKLGYCCCRSFSYTLMPLPCRGKPTCLIRKNAYYYFYQKNVEIDGKCNVVKYIYCRKCFQEISEDIIIDENSDASDKIIKEKFVMLKNNQTVYETFVTCNICSKKWHRICALHHDGMHSEGFICEKCRIKKNMTLPMNKFTAKLLPQDKMSVHIENRVNKLLRDNKADATEVIIRVLSDCNAETEVKPFMKAEFCEADLMSYKFPYRSKAIFAFQIIDNKEICFFGMFVQEYGSSCPPPNSRQIYIAYLDSVKYFEPRNLRTAVYQEILLGYMEYAKSLGFMKVNIWACPSNRNNEYIFYCHPLEQKFPNGKMLQEWYKCLLDKGIMENIIVDYREIYKHIQDSCFTSVTELPYFEGDWLPEMLENLIKKLKKGIQKSTTDASVTNSPSLAHTIQNNEQRVNVTVSQDIISGKELFENALLYIKNHREAYFVAILYTDNVACFLKPISDADRLTSCKLISSRNQFFSMAKEFKWEFNSLRRAKFSTMAICYRLHNCDMESIPICIKCRTDFASWHCTFCEDFNCCQLCYDSTSHHHSMERIL
;
A
#
# COMPACT_ATOMS: atom_id res chain seq x y z
N MET A 1 -4.24 23.80 19.48
CA MET A 1 -2.87 23.28 19.29
C MET A 1 -1.96 23.95 20.33
N LEU A 2 -1.04 23.18 20.96
CA LEU A 2 -0.05 23.54 22.02
C LEU A 2 -0.38 23.13 23.48
N VAL A 3 -0.52 21.83 23.80
CA VAL A 3 -0.10 21.28 25.11
C VAL A 3 0.33 19.80 24.97
N GLN A 4 1.49 19.54 24.34
CA GLN A 4 2.22 18.27 24.50
C GLN A 4 3.69 18.52 24.89
N CYS A 5 3.95 19.59 25.64
CA CYS A 5 5.27 19.77 26.24
C CYS A 5 5.42 18.80 27.42
N ARG A 6 6.24 17.75 27.23
CA ARG A 6 6.56 16.75 28.27
C ARG A 6 7.15 17.40 29.53
N HIS A 7 7.89 18.50 29.35
CA HIS A 7 8.47 19.32 30.41
C HIS A 7 7.39 20.02 31.26
N ALA A 8 6.40 20.64 30.60
CA ALA A 8 5.30 21.33 31.29
C ALA A 8 4.45 20.37 32.13
N LYS A 9 4.15 19.16 31.61
CA LYS A 9 3.42 18.13 32.37
C LYS A 9 4.19 17.64 33.60
N ARG A 10 5.53 17.56 33.51
CA ARG A 10 6.38 17.17 34.63
C ARG A 10 6.41 18.23 35.72
N ILE A 11 6.53 19.50 35.33
CA ILE A 11 6.54 20.64 36.25
C ILE A 11 5.17 20.83 36.94
N LEU A 12 4.05 20.69 36.23
CA LEU A 12 2.71 20.76 36.83
C LEU A 12 2.49 19.70 37.91
N LYS A 13 2.83 18.43 37.61
CA LYS A 13 2.79 17.35 38.61
C LYS A 13 3.70 17.62 39.81
N HIS A 14 4.85 18.25 39.59
CA HIS A 14 5.75 18.61 40.67
C HIS A 14 5.18 19.74 41.55
N ILE A 15 4.56 20.77 40.95
CA ILE A 15 3.99 21.91 41.67
C ILE A 15 2.84 21.49 42.59
N GLU A 16 2.03 20.50 42.20
CA GLU A 16 0.90 19.97 42.99
C GLU A 16 1.30 19.49 44.40
N TYR A 17 2.54 19.01 44.57
CA TYR A 17 3.01 18.44 45.85
C TYR A 17 4.22 19.20 46.43
N CYS A 18 4.67 20.28 45.78
CA CYS A 18 5.82 21.05 46.23
C CYS A 18 5.41 22.10 47.27
N SER A 19 5.82 21.93 48.53
CA SER A 19 5.54 22.83 49.66
C SER A 19 6.50 24.03 49.77
N ASP A 20 7.65 24.01 49.07
CA ASP A 20 8.62 25.12 49.08
C ASP A 20 8.14 26.30 48.23
N GLN A 21 7.96 27.47 48.86
CA GLN A 21 7.45 28.68 48.19
C GLN A 21 8.53 29.52 47.50
N SER A 22 9.81 29.35 47.82
CA SER A 22 10.89 30.21 47.28
C SER A 22 12.17 29.50 46.84
N HIS A 23 12.51 28.31 47.35
CA HIS A 23 13.84 27.67 47.13
C HIS A 23 13.77 26.22 46.64
N CYS A 24 12.81 25.93 45.74
CA CYS A 24 12.79 24.63 45.06
C CYS A 24 13.89 24.57 43.97
N ASN A 25 14.69 23.49 43.99
CA ASN A 25 15.75 23.25 43.00
C ASN A 25 15.24 22.75 41.63
N GLU A 26 13.96 22.43 41.49
CA GLU A 26 13.39 22.00 40.21
C GLU A 26 13.24 23.20 39.26
N LEU A 27 13.83 23.08 38.06
CA LEU A 27 13.84 24.17 37.07
C LEU A 27 12.43 24.68 36.77
N TYR A 28 12.27 25.99 36.82
CA TYR A 28 11.01 26.72 36.56
C TYR A 28 9.87 26.49 37.56
N CYS A 29 10.07 25.76 38.67
CA CYS A 29 9.05 25.59 39.72
C CYS A 29 8.63 26.94 40.32
N SER A 30 9.59 27.73 40.79
CA SER A 30 9.34 29.02 41.45
C SER A 30 8.70 30.07 40.51
N SER A 31 9.12 30.13 39.25
CA SER A 31 8.54 31.04 38.26
C SER A 31 7.13 30.61 37.83
N SER A 32 6.90 29.31 37.67
CA SER A 32 5.58 28.77 37.31
C SER A 32 4.55 28.93 38.44
N LYS A 33 4.95 28.77 39.72
CA LYS A 33 4.07 29.05 40.87
C LYS A 33 3.64 30.52 40.93
N LYS A 34 4.54 31.45 40.62
CA LYS A 34 4.22 32.89 40.56
C LYS A 34 3.21 33.22 39.45
N LEU A 35 3.36 32.58 38.29
CA LEU A 35 2.42 32.76 37.16
C LEU A 35 1.04 32.16 37.47
N LEU A 36 0.99 30.97 38.10
CA LEU A 36 -0.27 30.36 38.55
C LEU A 36 -0.95 31.19 39.64
N PHE A 37 -0.19 31.70 40.60
CA PHE A 37 -0.73 32.59 41.63
C PHE A 37 -1.25 33.90 41.03
N HIS A 38 -0.54 34.48 40.05
CA HIS A 38 -1.00 35.65 39.34
C HIS A 38 -2.28 35.36 38.56
N TRP A 39 -2.33 34.27 37.79
CA TRP A 39 -3.52 33.84 37.05
C TRP A 39 -4.74 33.69 37.95
N ASN A 40 -4.60 32.97 39.07
CA ASN A 40 -5.70 32.69 40.00
C ASN A 40 -6.25 33.95 40.69
N ASN A 41 -5.47 35.03 40.76
CA ASN A 41 -5.83 36.26 41.46
C ASN A 41 -5.91 37.50 40.54
N CYS A 42 -5.86 37.33 39.21
CA CYS A 42 -5.86 38.45 38.26
C CYS A 42 -7.24 38.72 37.67
N GLU A 43 -7.87 39.80 38.11
CA GLU A 43 -9.18 40.27 37.63
C GLU A 43 -9.09 41.22 36.41
N ASN A 44 -7.89 41.56 35.94
CA ASN A 44 -7.71 42.46 34.79
C ASN A 44 -7.85 41.69 33.46
N ASP A 45 -8.78 42.14 32.60
CA ASP A 45 -9.07 41.53 31.29
C ASP A 45 -8.04 41.87 30.20
N ASN A 46 -7.28 42.96 30.38
CA ASN A 46 -6.18 43.36 29.49
C ASN A 46 -4.80 43.09 30.10
N CYS A 47 -4.69 42.13 31.02
CA CYS A 47 -3.42 41.74 31.59
C CYS A 47 -2.48 41.13 30.53
N ASP A 48 -1.29 41.71 30.35
CA ASP A 48 -0.28 41.27 29.36
C ASP A 48 0.17 39.80 29.54
N ILE A 49 0.04 39.26 30.76
CA ILE A 49 0.39 37.88 31.09
C ILE A 49 -0.79 36.93 30.86
N CYS A 50 -2.01 37.32 31.24
CA CYS A 50 -3.19 36.44 31.25
C CYS A 50 -4.02 36.50 29.96
N ALA A 51 -3.91 37.57 29.16
CA ALA A 51 -4.79 37.83 28.01
C ALA A 51 -4.75 36.73 26.94
N ALA A 52 -3.61 36.07 26.74
CA ALA A 52 -3.48 34.98 25.76
C ALA A 52 -4.24 33.71 26.18
N VAL A 53 -4.35 33.44 27.48
CA VAL A 53 -5.01 32.25 28.04
C VAL A 53 -6.50 32.49 28.28
N LYS A 54 -6.91 33.69 28.77
CA LYS A 54 -8.34 34.04 28.94
C LYS A 54 -9.14 33.95 27.62
N LYS A 55 -8.51 34.28 26.48
CA LYS A 55 -9.11 34.15 25.14
C LYS A 55 -9.35 32.69 24.70
N THR A 56 -8.70 31.71 25.32
CA THR A 56 -8.90 30.28 25.04
C THR A 56 -9.95 29.62 25.96
N ASP A 57 -10.10 30.08 27.20
CA ASP A 57 -11.14 29.62 28.12
C ASP A 57 -12.56 30.07 27.69
N ALA A 58 -12.72 31.29 27.17
CA ALA A 58 -14.01 31.77 26.66
C ALA A 58 -14.57 30.91 25.49
N ASN A 59 -13.68 30.23 24.75
CA ASN A 59 -14.07 29.32 23.67
C ASN A 59 -14.40 27.89 24.15
N GLN A 60 -14.10 27.54 25.41
CA GLN A 60 -14.48 26.24 26.01
C GLN A 60 -15.83 26.30 26.75
N SER A 61 -16.22 27.46 27.28
CA SER A 61 -17.48 27.65 28.01
C SER A 61 -18.75 27.61 27.13
N LEU A 62 -18.63 27.69 25.81
CA LEU A 62 -19.75 27.49 24.87
C LEU A 62 -19.95 26.02 24.48
N THR A 63 -19.04 25.13 24.88
CA THR A 63 -19.10 23.69 24.55
C THR A 63 -19.57 22.79 25.70
N SER A 64 -19.86 23.33 26.88
CA SER A 64 -20.22 22.56 28.09
C SER A 64 -21.73 22.48 28.40
N SER A 65 -22.61 23.07 27.59
CA SER A 65 -24.07 23.07 27.85
C SER A 65 -24.87 22.04 27.04
N PHE A 66 -24.23 21.18 26.24
CA PHE A 66 -24.93 20.19 25.39
C PHE A 66 -24.70 18.72 25.75
N ASN A 67 -23.91 18.40 26.79
CA ASN A 67 -23.63 17.02 27.18
C ASN A 67 -23.77 16.79 28.70
N LYS A 68 -25.00 16.73 29.21
CA LYS A 68 -25.33 15.94 30.41
C LYS A 68 -26.72 15.31 30.23
N THR A 69 -26.77 14.01 30.55
CA THR A 69 -27.92 13.08 30.57
C THR A 69 -28.49 12.76 29.18
N SER A 70 -28.51 11.54 28.66
CA SER A 70 -28.55 10.23 29.32
C SER A 70 -28.15 9.11 28.35
N GLU A 71 -27.15 8.31 28.72
CA GLU A 71 -27.11 6.90 28.35
C GLU A 71 -28.24 6.16 29.09
N GLN A 72 -28.77 5.13 28.45
CA GLN A 72 -29.73 4.12 28.93
C GLN A 72 -31.21 4.53 28.88
N ASP A 73 -31.82 4.36 27.70
CA ASP A 73 -32.78 3.27 27.48
C ASP A 73 -33.29 3.25 26.02
N ALA A 74 -33.88 2.11 25.63
CA ALA A 74 -34.67 1.87 24.43
C ALA A 74 -33.95 1.45 23.14
N SER A 75 -33.58 0.17 23.11
CA SER A 75 -33.90 -0.66 21.94
C SER A 75 -35.42 -0.77 21.78
N LYS A 76 -35.89 -0.71 20.53
CA LYS A 76 -37.23 -1.01 20.00
C LYS A 76 -38.26 0.14 19.97
N GLN A 77 -38.88 0.22 18.79
CA GLN A 77 -40.10 0.93 18.38
C GLN A 77 -39.96 2.42 18.01
N SER A 78 -39.94 2.68 16.71
CA SER A 78 -40.50 3.92 16.13
C SER A 78 -41.11 3.64 14.75
N THR A 79 -42.16 2.82 14.78
CA THR A 79 -43.24 2.90 13.80
C THR A 79 -44.19 3.99 14.29
N GLN A 80 -44.42 4.99 13.44
CA GLN A 80 -45.58 5.89 13.43
C GLN A 80 -45.76 6.95 14.54
N LEU A 81 -45.70 8.20 14.05
CA LEU A 81 -46.63 9.32 14.29
C LEU A 81 -46.47 10.18 15.56
N SER A 82 -45.85 11.35 15.36
CA SER A 82 -46.53 12.66 15.35
C SER A 82 -45.53 13.68 14.76
N LEU A 83 -45.70 14.31 13.59
CA LEU A 83 -46.82 15.14 13.11
C LEU A 83 -47.22 16.20 14.15
N ALA A 84 -46.37 17.21 14.31
CA ALA A 84 -46.70 18.63 14.50
C ALA A 84 -45.37 19.38 14.70
N GLU A 85 -45.27 20.63 14.21
CA GLU A 85 -44.06 21.49 14.28
C GLU A 85 -42.95 21.21 13.25
N SER A 86 -43.37 20.93 12.01
CA SER A 86 -42.59 21.32 10.82
C SER A 86 -43.51 21.76 9.68
N GLU A 87 -44.59 22.45 10.01
CA GLU A 87 -45.53 23.06 9.07
C GLU A 87 -45.38 24.58 9.08
N SER A 88 -44.25 25.07 8.56
CA SER A 88 -44.19 26.35 7.85
C SER A 88 -42.83 26.42 7.17
N LEU A 89 -42.83 26.42 5.84
CA LEU A 89 -41.69 26.39 4.88
C LEU A 89 -41.47 25.07 4.13
N GLN A 90 -42.47 24.18 4.07
CA GLN A 90 -42.61 23.25 2.94
C GLN A 90 -43.65 23.78 1.96
N SER A 91 -43.21 24.66 1.07
CA SER A 91 -43.93 24.92 -0.18
C SER A 91 -42.92 25.27 -1.27
N ASN A 92 -42.87 24.41 -2.28
CA ASN A 92 -42.16 24.55 -3.57
C ASN A 92 -40.63 24.51 -3.54
N THR A 93 -40.06 23.31 -3.46
CA THR A 93 -38.74 23.03 -4.08
C THR A 93 -38.92 22.15 -5.30
N ASN A 94 -39.54 22.71 -6.33
CA ASN A 94 -39.40 22.22 -7.69
C ASN A 94 -37.96 22.51 -8.15
N ASP A 95 -37.24 21.47 -8.58
CA ASP A 95 -36.11 21.51 -9.52
C ASP A 95 -35.06 22.65 -9.37
N VAL A 96 -34.46 22.83 -8.19
CA VAL A 96 -33.38 23.83 -7.93
C VAL A 96 -32.04 23.48 -8.63
N SER A 97 -32.00 22.58 -9.61
CA SER A 97 -30.72 22.13 -10.18
C SER A 97 -30.55 22.47 -11.65
N THR A 98 -30.21 23.75 -11.92
CA THR A 98 -29.29 24.21 -13.00
C THR A 98 -29.38 25.71 -13.29
N SER A 99 -30.31 26.48 -12.70
CA SER A 99 -30.37 27.91 -13.02
C SER A 99 -29.09 28.63 -12.55
N PRO A 100 -28.45 29.46 -13.40
CA PRO A 100 -27.25 30.20 -13.03
C PRO A 100 -27.46 31.10 -11.80
N ASP A 101 -28.68 31.56 -11.55
CA ASP A 101 -29.08 32.32 -10.37
C ASP A 101 -28.94 31.51 -9.08
N ALA A 102 -29.55 30.33 -9.02
CA ALA A 102 -29.50 29.47 -7.83
C ALA A 102 -28.08 28.94 -7.58
N LEU A 103 -27.28 28.73 -8.64
CA LEU A 103 -25.87 28.40 -8.49
C LEU A 103 -25.08 29.55 -7.87
N CYS A 104 -25.28 30.78 -8.34
CA CYS A 104 -24.59 31.95 -7.80
C CYS A 104 -24.91 32.15 -6.30
N GLU A 105 -26.16 32.03 -5.89
CA GLU A 105 -26.59 32.17 -4.49
C GLU A 105 -25.87 31.19 -3.54
N VAL A 106 -25.61 29.97 -3.99
CA VAL A 106 -24.97 28.93 -3.17
C VAL A 106 -23.44 29.02 -3.19
N LEU A 107 -22.85 29.38 -4.33
CA LEU A 107 -21.40 29.37 -4.53
C LEU A 107 -20.73 30.66 -4.04
N LEU A 108 -21.38 31.80 -4.21
CA LEU A 108 -20.80 33.12 -3.94
C LEU A 108 -20.41 33.31 -2.46
N PRO A 109 -21.22 32.93 -1.45
CA PRO A 109 -20.84 33.10 -0.06
C PRO A 109 -19.57 32.33 0.32
N ILE A 110 -19.41 31.11 -0.21
CA ILE A 110 -18.21 30.28 0.03
C ILE A 110 -16.97 30.94 -0.58
N PHE A 111 -17.10 31.43 -1.80
CA PHE A 111 -16.00 32.07 -2.50
C PHE A 111 -15.58 33.38 -1.82
N GLN A 112 -16.55 34.22 -1.43
CA GLN A 112 -16.29 35.46 -0.68
C GLN A 112 -15.63 35.19 0.69
N ALA A 113 -16.12 34.19 1.42
CA ALA A 113 -15.50 33.78 2.68
C ALA A 113 -14.04 33.36 2.46
N MET A 114 -13.75 32.60 1.40
CA MET A 114 -12.37 32.25 1.04
C MET A 114 -11.51 33.48 0.68
N LEU A 115 -12.05 34.45 -0.08
CA LEU A 115 -11.34 35.69 -0.44
C LEU A 115 -11.01 36.57 0.78
N SER A 116 -11.75 36.40 1.88
CA SER A 116 -11.52 37.09 3.15
C SER A 116 -10.44 36.44 4.02
N MET A 117 -10.03 35.20 3.71
CA MET A 117 -8.99 34.49 4.47
C MET A 117 -7.62 35.15 4.31
N GLN A 118 -6.83 35.18 5.38
CA GLN A 118 -5.47 35.73 5.36
C GLN A 118 -4.58 35.06 4.30
N GLU A 119 -4.76 33.76 4.12
CA GLU A 119 -4.08 32.94 3.12
C GLU A 119 -4.39 33.39 1.70
N CYS A 120 -5.64 33.79 1.42
CA CYS A 120 -6.04 34.29 0.10
C CYS A 120 -5.57 35.73 -0.13
N ILE A 121 -5.68 36.58 0.89
CA ILE A 121 -5.23 37.98 0.86
C ILE A 121 -3.75 38.08 0.47
N ALA A 122 -2.92 37.12 0.89
CA ALA A 122 -1.50 37.06 0.53
C ALA A 122 -1.23 37.03 -0.99
N PHE A 123 -2.19 36.58 -1.80
CA PHE A 123 -2.07 36.52 -3.26
C PHE A 123 -2.57 37.79 -3.97
N ARG A 124 -3.17 38.77 -3.29
CA ARG A 124 -3.76 39.97 -3.93
C ARG A 124 -2.78 40.79 -4.77
N LYS A 125 -1.49 40.77 -4.42
CA LYS A 125 -0.42 41.46 -5.17
C LYS A 125 0.23 40.59 -6.25
N SER A 126 -0.25 39.37 -6.46
CA SER A 126 0.30 38.43 -7.43
C SER A 126 -0.50 38.43 -8.75
N GLN A 127 0.07 37.83 -9.79
CA GLN A 127 -0.61 37.58 -11.06
C GLN A 127 -1.92 36.78 -10.93
N PHE A 128 -2.12 36.07 -9.81
CA PHE A 128 -3.34 35.30 -9.53
C PHE A 128 -4.53 36.17 -9.10
N PHE A 129 -4.36 37.49 -8.99
CA PHE A 129 -5.41 38.49 -8.74
C PHE A 129 -5.45 39.62 -9.77
N GLN A 130 -4.51 39.66 -10.72
CA GLN A 130 -4.47 40.74 -11.72
C GLN A 130 -5.49 40.49 -12.84
N PRO A 131 -6.21 41.50 -13.33
CA PRO A 131 -7.08 41.36 -14.51
C PRO A 131 -6.29 40.80 -15.71
N ILE A 132 -6.87 39.85 -16.43
CA ILE A 132 -6.23 39.26 -17.62
C ILE A 132 -6.22 40.32 -18.74
N SER A 133 -5.04 40.65 -19.24
CA SER A 133 -4.88 41.37 -20.51
C SER A 133 -5.21 40.39 -21.66
N ILE A 134 -6.20 40.69 -22.49
CA ILE A 134 -6.54 39.86 -23.66
C ILE A 134 -5.32 39.86 -24.59
N SER A 135 -4.62 38.74 -24.67
CA SER A 135 -3.48 38.53 -25.57
C SER A 135 -3.80 37.43 -26.57
N GLU A 136 -3.15 37.43 -27.73
CA GLU A 136 -3.26 36.36 -28.72
C GLU A 136 -2.73 35.00 -28.22
N ASN A 137 -1.98 34.98 -27.11
CA ASN A 137 -1.44 33.75 -26.52
C ASN A 137 -2.46 33.08 -25.58
N PRO A 138 -2.95 31.86 -25.86
CA PRO A 138 -3.96 31.18 -25.03
C PRO A 138 -3.47 30.86 -23.61
N GLU A 139 -2.16 30.73 -23.38
CA GLU A 139 -1.57 30.55 -22.04
C GLU A 139 -1.69 31.79 -21.15
N GLN A 140 -1.91 32.96 -21.72
CA GLN A 140 -2.11 34.20 -20.97
C GLN A 140 -3.59 34.43 -20.59
N ASN A 141 -4.54 33.67 -21.16
CA ASN A 141 -5.98 33.72 -20.85
C ASN A 141 -6.40 32.85 -19.64
N GLN A 142 -5.46 32.51 -18.75
CA GLN A 142 -5.70 31.58 -17.65
C GLN A 142 -6.42 32.24 -16.46
N LYS A 143 -7.57 31.66 -16.06
CA LYS A 143 -8.47 32.19 -15.01
C LYS A 143 -7.78 32.42 -13.66
N ASN A 144 -8.14 33.52 -12.99
CA ASN A 144 -7.58 33.92 -11.71
C ASN A 144 -8.71 34.26 -10.71
N PHE A 145 -8.39 34.64 -9.47
CA PHE A 145 -9.43 34.88 -8.45
C PHE A 145 -10.46 35.93 -8.91
N CYS A 146 -10.03 37.03 -9.51
CA CYS A 146 -10.91 38.08 -10.03
C CYS A 146 -11.74 37.62 -11.23
N THR A 147 -11.17 36.82 -12.14
CA THR A 147 -11.92 36.27 -13.28
C THR A 147 -12.99 35.30 -12.81
N ILE A 148 -12.67 34.44 -11.83
CA ILE A 148 -13.63 33.48 -11.25
C ILE A 148 -14.74 34.25 -10.52
N GLU A 149 -14.39 35.27 -9.75
CA GLU A 149 -15.35 36.16 -9.09
C GLU A 149 -16.31 36.80 -10.10
N ASN A 150 -15.77 37.44 -11.14
CA ASN A 150 -16.54 38.08 -12.18
C ASN A 150 -17.43 37.09 -12.94
N ASN A 151 -16.93 35.89 -13.24
CA ASN A 151 -17.73 34.87 -13.90
C ASN A 151 -18.88 34.39 -13.03
N LEU A 152 -18.67 34.32 -11.70
CA LEU A 152 -19.70 33.93 -10.76
C LEU A 152 -20.78 35.02 -10.63
N TYR A 153 -20.40 36.28 -10.45
CA TYR A 153 -21.34 37.41 -10.40
C TYR A 153 -22.12 37.58 -11.71
N ASN A 154 -21.45 37.42 -12.85
CA ASN A 154 -22.08 37.49 -14.16
C ASN A 154 -22.77 36.18 -14.59
N LYS A 155 -22.91 35.21 -13.68
CA LYS A 155 -23.69 33.99 -13.88
C LYS A 155 -23.26 33.18 -15.12
N LYS A 156 -21.94 33.15 -15.38
CA LYS A 156 -21.35 32.47 -16.54
C LYS A 156 -21.10 30.97 -16.33
N TYR A 157 -21.51 30.41 -15.19
CA TYR A 157 -21.34 28.99 -14.89
C TYR A 157 -22.65 28.25 -15.09
N ASP A 158 -22.67 27.31 -16.03
CA ASP A 158 -23.82 26.45 -16.31
C ASP A 158 -23.90 25.26 -15.34
N SER A 159 -22.78 24.93 -14.69
CA SER A 159 -22.72 23.85 -13.71
C SER A 159 -21.74 24.17 -12.58
N PRO A 160 -21.96 23.63 -11.37
CA PRO A 160 -21.03 23.81 -10.27
C PRO A 160 -19.68 23.12 -10.54
N TRP A 161 -19.63 22.15 -11.46
CA TRP A 161 -18.38 21.51 -11.88
C TRP A 161 -17.45 22.45 -12.62
N GLN A 162 -17.97 23.30 -13.52
CA GLN A 162 -17.14 24.30 -14.21
C GLN A 162 -16.46 25.26 -13.21
N PHE A 163 -17.19 25.68 -12.19
CA PHE A 163 -16.63 26.49 -11.10
C PHE A 163 -15.55 25.72 -10.31
N CYS A 164 -15.82 24.45 -9.97
CA CYS A 164 -14.84 23.61 -9.28
C CYS A 164 -13.58 23.39 -10.13
N GLU A 165 -13.72 23.13 -11.42
CA GLU A 165 -12.61 22.94 -12.37
C GLU A 165 -11.73 24.18 -12.44
N ASP A 166 -12.34 25.36 -12.60
CA ASP A 166 -11.61 26.64 -12.60
C ASP A 166 -10.82 26.85 -11.30
N MET A 167 -11.46 26.56 -10.16
CA MET A 167 -10.84 26.67 -8.84
C MET A 167 -9.66 25.71 -8.68
N TRP A 168 -9.81 24.44 -9.07
CA TRP A 168 -8.72 23.47 -8.99
C TRP A 168 -7.58 23.77 -9.97
N GLN A 169 -7.87 24.25 -11.17
CA GLN A 169 -6.85 24.70 -12.12
C GLN A 169 -6.06 25.90 -11.59
N LEU A 170 -6.75 26.87 -10.96
CA LEU A 170 -6.09 27.99 -10.29
C LEU A 170 -5.17 27.50 -9.17
N PHE A 171 -5.65 26.61 -8.31
CA PHE A 171 -4.85 26.03 -7.24
C PHE A 171 -3.63 25.27 -7.75
N GLU A 172 -3.77 24.47 -8.81
CA GLU A 172 -2.66 23.73 -9.42
C GLU A 172 -1.60 24.69 -10.01
N ARG A 173 -2.04 25.77 -10.66
CA ARG A 173 -1.13 26.81 -11.16
C ARG A 173 -0.37 27.50 -10.04
N ILE A 174 -1.04 27.85 -8.94
CA ILE A 174 -0.37 28.44 -7.76
C ILE A 174 0.65 27.44 -7.19
N SER A 175 0.26 26.18 -7.04
CA SER A 175 1.12 25.14 -6.46
C SER A 175 2.31 24.76 -7.34
N THR A 176 2.22 24.92 -8.66
CA THR A 176 3.33 24.69 -9.59
C THR A 176 4.25 25.91 -9.73
N HIS A 177 3.70 27.13 -9.60
CA HIS A 177 4.47 28.38 -9.68
C HIS A 177 5.40 28.57 -8.47
N TYR A 178 4.94 28.25 -7.26
CA TYR A 178 5.72 28.45 -6.04
C TYR A 178 6.40 27.17 -5.55
N TYR A 179 7.61 27.29 -5.00
CA TYR A 179 8.31 26.18 -4.37
C TYR A 179 7.45 25.50 -3.29
N ARG A 180 7.51 24.17 -3.21
CA ARG A 180 6.68 23.35 -2.31
C ARG A 180 6.83 23.72 -0.83
N THR A 181 8.00 24.17 -0.42
CA THR A 181 8.31 24.59 0.96
C THR A 181 7.98 26.06 1.25
N SER A 182 7.53 26.81 0.24
CA SER A 182 7.21 28.22 0.43
C SER A 182 5.93 28.42 1.24
N LYS A 183 5.90 29.52 2.01
CA LYS A 183 4.72 29.96 2.76
C LYS A 183 3.49 30.11 1.86
N LEU A 184 3.67 30.62 0.64
CA LEU A 184 2.58 30.76 -0.34
C LEU A 184 2.03 29.41 -0.81
N ASN A 185 2.87 28.39 -1.03
CA ASN A 185 2.35 27.07 -1.40
C ASN A 185 1.61 26.41 -0.22
N HIS A 186 2.05 26.64 1.02
CA HIS A 186 1.32 26.21 2.21
C HIS A 186 -0.04 26.93 2.35
N TYR A 187 -0.10 28.23 2.07
CA TYR A 187 -1.36 28.99 2.01
C TYR A 187 -2.29 28.45 0.93
N CYS A 188 -1.78 28.17 -0.28
CA CYS A 188 -2.57 27.51 -1.33
C CYS A 188 -3.15 26.17 -0.86
N SER A 189 -2.35 25.34 -0.19
CA SER A 189 -2.81 24.05 0.36
C SER A 189 -3.93 24.22 1.40
N THR A 190 -3.85 25.28 2.21
CA THR A 190 -4.88 25.63 3.21
C THR A 190 -6.17 26.07 2.52
N LEU A 191 -6.09 26.91 1.48
CA LEU A 191 -7.23 27.31 0.66
C LEU A 191 -7.88 26.12 -0.05
N GLN A 192 -7.09 25.21 -0.62
CA GLN A 192 -7.59 23.97 -1.23
C GLN A 192 -8.37 23.12 -0.22
N GLN A 193 -7.87 22.99 1.02
CA GLN A 193 -8.55 22.23 2.07
C GLN A 193 -9.86 22.89 2.49
N TYR A 194 -9.85 24.21 2.70
CA TYR A 194 -11.06 24.97 3.01
C TYR A 194 -12.11 24.83 1.91
N PHE A 195 -11.71 25.09 0.67
CA PHE A 195 -12.56 24.97 -0.51
C PHE A 195 -13.16 23.58 -0.61
N ALA A 196 -12.34 22.52 -0.50
CA ALA A 196 -12.82 21.15 -0.58
C ALA A 196 -13.88 20.82 0.48
N VAL A 197 -13.67 21.22 1.74
CA VAL A 197 -14.61 20.93 2.83
C VAL A 197 -15.94 21.65 2.63
N GLN A 198 -15.91 22.96 2.34
CA GLN A 198 -17.14 23.75 2.17
C GLN A 198 -17.90 23.33 0.91
N MET A 199 -17.17 23.14 -0.20
CA MET A 199 -17.76 22.86 -1.49
C MET A 199 -18.21 21.39 -1.63
N ASP A 200 -17.62 20.44 -0.90
CA ASP A 200 -18.14 19.06 -0.85
C ASP A 200 -19.59 19.01 -0.33
N ALA A 201 -19.90 19.76 0.73
CA ALA A 201 -21.25 19.82 1.30
C ALA A 201 -22.27 20.41 0.31
N VAL A 202 -21.89 21.48 -0.40
CA VAL A 202 -22.71 22.08 -1.47
C VAL A 202 -22.92 21.10 -2.62
N MET A 203 -21.86 20.48 -3.12
CA MET A 203 -21.95 19.51 -4.22
C MET A 203 -22.87 18.34 -3.86
N GLN A 204 -22.77 17.83 -2.63
CA GLN A 204 -23.66 16.79 -2.12
C GLN A 204 -25.11 17.27 -2.03
N LYS A 205 -25.37 18.50 -1.55
CA LYS A 205 -26.71 19.10 -1.55
C LYS A 205 -27.29 19.22 -2.96
N LEU A 206 -26.46 19.58 -3.94
CA LEU A 206 -26.84 19.66 -5.36
C LEU A 206 -26.97 18.27 -6.05
N GLY A 207 -26.59 17.19 -5.39
CA GLY A 207 -26.75 15.81 -5.89
C GLY A 207 -25.55 15.26 -6.67
N TYR A 208 -24.37 15.84 -6.49
CA TYR A 208 -23.09 15.32 -6.94
C TYR A 208 -22.37 14.56 -5.81
N CYS A 209 -21.30 13.83 -6.13
CA CYS A 209 -20.55 13.11 -5.11
C CYS A 209 -19.70 14.00 -4.19
N CYS A 210 -18.98 14.96 -4.77
CA CYS A 210 -18.00 15.83 -4.11
C CYS A 210 -17.49 16.87 -5.11
N CYS A 211 -16.68 17.84 -4.67
CA CYS A 211 -16.11 18.89 -5.53
C CYS A 211 -14.65 18.62 -5.95
N ARG A 212 -14.01 17.61 -5.36
CA ARG A 212 -12.56 17.42 -5.41
C ARG A 212 -12.07 16.96 -6.78
N SER A 213 -10.90 17.42 -7.19
CA SER A 213 -10.18 16.85 -8.34
C SER A 213 -9.26 15.72 -7.86
N PHE A 214 -9.71 14.48 -7.98
CA PHE A 214 -8.93 13.32 -7.54
C PHE A 214 -8.02 12.81 -8.65
N SER A 215 -6.74 12.60 -8.30
CA SER A 215 -5.77 11.91 -9.14
C SER A 215 -5.21 10.68 -8.44
N TYR A 216 -4.82 9.69 -9.24
CA TYR A 216 -4.09 8.51 -8.78
C TYR A 216 -2.69 8.89 -8.30
N THR A 217 -2.18 8.09 -7.37
CA THR A 217 -0.88 8.30 -6.76
C THR A 217 0.21 8.09 -7.80
N LEU A 218 1.01 9.14 -8.04
CA LEU A 218 2.16 9.03 -8.93
C LEU A 218 3.32 8.34 -8.22
N MET A 219 3.52 7.06 -8.51
CA MET A 219 4.56 6.24 -7.88
C MET A 219 5.96 6.51 -8.46
N PRO A 220 7.03 6.39 -7.63
CA PRO A 220 8.40 6.36 -8.15
C PRO A 220 8.60 5.21 -9.14
N LEU A 221 9.33 5.46 -10.23
CA LEU A 221 9.62 4.42 -11.23
C LEU A 221 10.90 3.66 -10.84
N PRO A 222 10.95 2.33 -10.97
CA PRO A 222 12.19 1.58 -10.77
C PRO A 222 13.21 1.90 -11.86
N CYS A 223 14.48 2.04 -11.47
CA CYS A 223 15.60 2.23 -12.39
C CYS A 223 16.33 0.90 -12.59
N ARG A 224 16.59 0.50 -13.83
CA ARG A 224 17.34 -0.73 -14.15
C ARG A 224 18.83 -0.67 -13.78
N GLY A 225 19.39 0.51 -13.54
CA GLY A 225 20.82 0.65 -13.28
C GLY A 225 21.27 0.12 -11.91
N LYS A 226 20.47 0.32 -10.86
CA LYS A 226 20.76 -0.20 -9.51
C LYS A 226 19.45 -0.68 -8.89
N PRO A 227 19.40 -1.87 -8.24
CA PRO A 227 18.15 -2.43 -7.70
C PRO A 227 17.38 -1.52 -6.74
N THR A 228 18.09 -0.67 -5.99
CA THR A 228 17.50 0.26 -5.01
C THR A 228 17.22 1.66 -5.58
N CYS A 229 17.52 1.90 -6.85
CA CYS A 229 17.39 3.21 -7.46
C CYS A 229 15.95 3.46 -7.94
N LEU A 230 15.37 4.58 -7.50
CA LEU A 230 14.00 4.98 -7.83
C LEU A 230 13.98 6.40 -8.41
N ILE A 231 13.27 6.56 -9.53
CA ILE A 231 13.02 7.84 -10.20
C ILE A 231 11.82 8.49 -9.55
N ARG A 232 12.08 9.54 -8.77
CA ARG A 232 11.06 10.29 -8.03
C ARG A 232 10.13 11.06 -8.96
N LYS A 233 8.99 11.50 -8.42
CA LYS A 233 8.08 12.45 -9.08
C LYS A 233 8.85 13.69 -9.56
N ASN A 234 8.50 14.16 -10.75
CA ASN A 234 9.10 15.26 -11.51
C ASN A 234 10.56 15.08 -11.94
N ALA A 235 11.19 13.93 -11.65
CA ALA A 235 12.54 13.65 -12.14
C ALA A 235 12.51 13.26 -13.62
N TYR A 236 13.56 13.65 -14.35
CA TYR A 236 13.80 13.22 -15.72
C TYR A 236 14.45 11.83 -15.74
N TYR A 237 14.08 11.01 -16.72
CA TYR A 237 14.57 9.66 -16.90
C TYR A 237 14.63 9.29 -18.38
N TYR A 238 15.39 8.25 -18.71
CA TYR A 238 15.52 7.71 -20.05
C TYR A 238 14.64 6.46 -20.19
N PHE A 239 13.87 6.41 -21.27
CA PHE A 239 12.91 5.34 -21.58
C PHE A 239 13.18 4.74 -22.95
N TYR A 240 13.16 3.41 -23.03
CA TYR A 240 13.14 2.66 -24.27
C TYR A 240 12.21 1.45 -24.13
N GLN A 241 11.55 1.05 -25.20
CA GLN A 241 10.71 -0.14 -25.24
C GLN A 241 11.09 -1.01 -26.44
N LYS A 242 11.17 -2.32 -26.23
CA LYS A 242 11.42 -3.33 -27.27
C LYS A 242 10.34 -4.39 -27.20
N ASN A 243 9.81 -4.79 -28.35
CA ASN A 243 8.94 -5.96 -28.44
C ASN A 243 9.84 -7.19 -28.58
N VAL A 244 9.63 -8.18 -27.74
CA VAL A 244 10.38 -9.44 -27.71
C VAL A 244 9.36 -10.57 -27.80
N GLU A 245 9.52 -11.44 -28.79
CA GLU A 245 8.72 -12.65 -28.89
C GLU A 245 9.30 -13.71 -27.97
N ILE A 246 8.49 -14.22 -27.04
CA ILE A 246 8.82 -15.34 -26.16
C ILE A 246 7.65 -16.32 -26.28
N ASP A 247 7.93 -17.57 -26.66
CA ASP A 247 6.93 -18.64 -26.80
C ASP A 247 5.72 -18.27 -27.68
N GLY A 248 5.96 -17.58 -28.81
CA GLY A 248 4.91 -17.13 -29.73
C GLY A 248 4.06 -15.97 -29.22
N LYS A 249 4.42 -15.35 -28.08
CA LYS A 249 3.76 -14.15 -27.54
C LYS A 249 4.66 -12.93 -27.63
N CYS A 250 4.14 -11.85 -28.23
CA CYS A 250 4.80 -10.54 -28.28
C CYS A 250 4.76 -9.87 -26.89
N ASN A 251 5.88 -9.88 -26.18
CA ASN A 251 6.05 -9.20 -24.90
C ASN A 251 6.73 -7.84 -25.09
N VAL A 252 6.24 -6.80 -24.40
CA VAL A 252 6.86 -5.46 -24.44
C VAL A 252 7.79 -5.30 -23.24
N VAL A 253 9.09 -5.29 -23.50
CA VAL A 253 10.12 -5.06 -22.48
C VAL A 253 10.46 -3.57 -22.40
N LYS A 254 10.27 -2.99 -21.22
CA LYS A 254 10.56 -1.57 -20.93
C LYS A 254 11.90 -1.42 -20.21
N TYR A 255 12.72 -0.49 -20.70
CA TYR A 255 14.02 -0.11 -20.16
C TYR A 255 13.91 1.31 -19.61
N ILE A 256 14.12 1.46 -18.30
CA ILE A 256 13.97 2.72 -17.58
C ILE A 256 15.24 2.98 -16.78
N TYR A 257 15.89 4.11 -17.03
CA TYR A 257 17.09 4.53 -16.30
C TYR A 257 16.94 5.95 -15.77
N CYS A 258 17.35 6.19 -14.52
CA CYS A 258 17.51 7.55 -14.03
C CYS A 258 18.69 8.22 -14.74
N ARG A 259 18.74 9.57 -14.75
CA ARG A 259 19.85 10.29 -15.41
C ARG A 259 21.24 9.84 -14.94
N LYS A 260 21.42 9.62 -13.63
CA LYS A 260 22.71 9.19 -13.06
C LYS A 260 23.12 7.81 -13.56
N CYS A 261 22.22 6.83 -13.44
CA CYS A 261 22.50 5.47 -13.90
C CYS A 261 22.71 5.40 -15.41
N PHE A 262 21.96 6.17 -16.21
CA PHE A 262 22.13 6.18 -17.66
C PHE A 262 23.48 6.77 -18.09
N GLN A 263 24.01 7.73 -17.35
CA GLN A 263 25.34 8.30 -17.57
C GLN A 263 26.47 7.31 -17.23
N GLU A 264 26.26 6.44 -16.23
CA GLU A 264 27.23 5.43 -15.80
C GLU A 264 27.39 4.26 -16.81
N ILE A 265 26.46 4.09 -17.75
CA ILE A 265 26.54 3.03 -18.77
C ILE A 265 27.57 3.41 -19.84
N SER A 266 28.37 2.47 -20.36
CA SER A 266 29.12 2.62 -21.62
C SER A 266 28.19 2.91 -22.81
N GLU A 267 28.72 3.22 -23.99
CA GLU A 267 27.91 3.55 -25.18
C GLU A 267 26.86 2.48 -25.53
N ASP A 268 27.16 1.20 -25.25
CA ASP A 268 26.24 0.07 -25.42
C ASP A 268 25.57 -0.36 -24.10
N ILE A 269 24.25 -0.55 -24.11
CA ILE A 269 23.51 -1.26 -23.05
C ILE A 269 23.35 -2.72 -23.47
N ILE A 270 24.02 -3.64 -22.77
CA ILE A 270 23.89 -5.09 -22.96
C ILE A 270 22.62 -5.57 -22.25
N ILE A 271 21.75 -6.28 -22.98
CA ILE A 271 20.42 -6.67 -22.50
C ILE A 271 20.42 -8.00 -21.73
N ASP A 272 21.33 -8.93 -22.03
CA ASP A 272 21.25 -10.29 -21.50
C ASP A 272 22.65 -10.94 -21.34
N GLU A 273 22.88 -11.60 -20.20
CA GLU A 273 24.07 -12.44 -19.96
C GLU A 273 23.83 -13.91 -20.43
N ASN A 274 22.59 -14.29 -20.77
CA ASN A 274 22.18 -15.69 -20.93
C ASN A 274 21.75 -16.11 -22.36
N SER A 275 21.95 -15.30 -23.39
CA SER A 275 21.69 -15.69 -24.79
C SER A 275 22.92 -15.49 -25.66
N ASP A 276 23.27 -16.49 -26.48
CA ASP A 276 24.44 -16.52 -27.37
C ASP A 276 24.51 -15.40 -28.43
N ALA A 277 23.53 -14.48 -28.47
CA ALA A 277 23.58 -13.22 -29.20
C ALA A 277 23.32 -12.05 -28.23
N SER A 278 24.36 -11.27 -27.92
CA SER A 278 24.23 -10.06 -27.10
C SER A 278 23.60 -8.93 -27.93
N ASP A 279 22.27 -8.88 -27.94
CA ASP A 279 21.55 -7.74 -28.51
C ASP A 279 21.88 -6.47 -27.71
N LYS A 280 22.57 -5.53 -28.36
CA LYS A 280 22.96 -4.23 -27.78
C LYS A 280 21.93 -3.16 -28.10
N ILE A 281 21.49 -2.41 -27.09
CA ILE A 281 20.71 -1.18 -27.31
C ILE A 281 21.65 0.01 -27.22
N ILE A 282 21.75 0.75 -28.32
CA ILE A 282 22.46 2.04 -28.37
C ILE A 282 21.69 3.13 -27.61
N LYS A 283 22.42 4.02 -26.93
CA LYS A 283 21.83 5.06 -26.07
C LYS A 283 20.90 6.03 -26.80
N GLU A 284 21.14 6.30 -28.08
CA GLU A 284 20.37 7.24 -28.91
C GLU A 284 18.91 6.81 -29.07
N LYS A 285 18.60 5.52 -28.91
CA LYS A 285 17.22 5.00 -28.95
C LYS A 285 16.40 5.38 -27.72
N PHE A 286 17.03 5.87 -26.64
CA PHE A 286 16.32 6.25 -25.43
C PHE A 286 15.76 7.66 -25.51
N VAL A 287 14.49 7.80 -25.12
CA VAL A 287 13.81 9.10 -25.05
C VAL A 287 13.86 9.61 -23.61
N MET A 288 14.23 10.88 -23.43
CA MET A 288 14.18 11.52 -22.11
C MET A 288 12.76 11.98 -21.79
N LEU A 289 12.17 11.41 -20.74
CA LEU A 289 10.82 11.71 -20.25
C LEU A 289 10.89 12.29 -18.83
N LYS A 290 9.79 12.90 -18.38
CA LYS A 290 9.63 13.41 -17.01
C LYS A 290 8.57 12.60 -16.28
N ASN A 291 8.86 12.18 -15.05
CA ASN A 291 7.89 11.47 -14.21
C ASN A 291 6.88 12.44 -13.58
N ASN A 292 6.04 13.09 -14.39
CA ASN A 292 5.07 14.08 -13.94
C ASN A 292 3.65 13.85 -14.49
N GLN A 293 3.42 12.76 -15.22
CA GLN A 293 2.11 12.44 -15.77
C GLN A 293 1.13 12.10 -14.65
N THR A 294 0.18 12.99 -14.42
CA THR A 294 -0.88 12.81 -13.43
C THR A 294 -2.09 12.20 -14.12
N VAL A 295 -2.65 11.13 -13.55
CA VAL A 295 -3.86 10.50 -14.07
C VAL A 295 -5.01 10.77 -13.13
N TYR A 296 -6.07 11.38 -13.64
CA TYR A 296 -7.27 11.73 -12.88
C TYR A 296 -8.25 10.55 -12.78
N GLU A 297 -9.08 10.54 -11.73
CA GLU A 297 -10.20 9.61 -11.62
C GLU A 297 -11.21 9.85 -12.76
N THR A 298 -11.79 8.77 -13.26
CA THR A 298 -12.84 8.85 -14.27
C THR A 298 -14.21 9.13 -13.63
N PHE A 299 -15.13 9.63 -14.44
CA PHE A 299 -16.50 9.90 -14.03
C PHE A 299 -17.47 8.86 -14.60
N VAL A 300 -18.61 8.72 -13.92
CA VAL A 300 -19.79 7.99 -14.37
C VAL A 300 -20.99 8.95 -14.25
N THR A 301 -21.96 8.84 -15.16
CA THR A 301 -23.15 9.69 -15.17
C THR A 301 -24.36 8.91 -14.66
N CYS A 302 -25.20 9.56 -13.86
CA CYS A 302 -26.46 8.98 -13.43
C CYS A 302 -27.43 8.86 -14.60
N ASN A 303 -28.01 7.69 -14.84
CA ASN A 303 -28.96 7.45 -15.94
C ASN A 303 -30.28 8.24 -15.81
N ILE A 304 -30.58 8.79 -14.62
CA ILE A 304 -31.84 9.52 -14.37
C ILE A 304 -31.64 11.04 -14.39
N CYS A 305 -30.63 11.55 -13.66
CA CYS A 305 -30.41 13.00 -13.54
C CYS A 305 -29.23 13.51 -14.35
N SER A 306 -28.51 12.63 -15.06
CA SER A 306 -27.34 12.94 -15.89
C SER A 306 -26.16 13.62 -15.15
N LYS A 307 -26.22 13.75 -13.82
CA LYS A 307 -25.15 14.32 -13.00
C LYS A 307 -23.93 13.39 -12.97
N LYS A 308 -22.74 13.97 -13.11
CA LYS A 308 -21.44 13.27 -13.07
C LYS A 308 -21.02 12.96 -11.64
N TRP A 309 -20.53 11.74 -11.41
CA TRP A 309 -19.97 11.25 -10.16
C TRP A 309 -18.59 10.67 -10.42
N HIS A 310 -17.63 10.87 -9.52
CA HIS A 310 -16.39 10.10 -9.60
C HIS A 310 -16.73 8.61 -9.51
N ARG A 311 -16.14 7.81 -10.39
CA ARG A 311 -16.36 6.36 -10.46
C ARG A 311 -16.12 5.68 -9.11
N ILE A 312 -15.06 6.08 -8.41
CA ILE A 312 -14.71 5.53 -7.09
C ILE A 312 -15.70 6.01 -6.01
N CYS A 313 -16.19 7.25 -6.07
CA CYS A 313 -17.25 7.74 -5.14
C CYS A 313 -18.57 7.00 -5.36
N ALA A 314 -18.90 6.71 -6.61
CA ALA A 314 -20.10 5.96 -6.99
C ALA A 314 -19.99 4.46 -6.67
N LEU A 315 -18.78 3.95 -6.36
CA LEU A 315 -18.47 2.52 -6.29
C LEU A 315 -18.99 1.77 -7.53
N HIS A 316 -18.75 2.33 -8.71
CA HIS A 316 -19.27 1.79 -9.98
C HIS A 316 -18.18 1.06 -10.77
N HIS A 317 -18.37 -0.23 -10.95
CA HIS A 317 -17.55 -1.09 -11.80
C HIS A 317 -18.41 -1.60 -12.96
N ASP A 318 -17.93 -1.43 -14.20
CA ASP A 318 -18.71 -1.68 -15.43
C ASP A 318 -19.16 -3.14 -15.55
N GLY A 319 -18.29 -4.10 -15.19
CA GLY A 319 -18.64 -5.52 -15.20
C GLY A 319 -19.62 -5.96 -14.11
N MET A 320 -19.76 -5.17 -13.03
CA MET A 320 -20.72 -5.47 -11.95
C MET A 320 -22.06 -4.77 -12.15
N HIS A 321 -22.04 -3.65 -12.86
CA HIS A 321 -23.15 -2.72 -13.00
C HIS A 321 -23.38 -2.43 -14.49
N SER A 322 -23.61 -3.49 -15.27
CA SER A 322 -23.81 -3.41 -16.72
C SER A 322 -25.03 -2.57 -17.12
N GLU A 323 -26.03 -2.44 -16.25
CA GLU A 323 -27.20 -1.57 -16.43
C GLU A 323 -26.90 -0.07 -16.24
N GLY A 324 -25.68 0.27 -15.85
CA GLY A 324 -25.22 1.65 -15.63
C GLY A 324 -25.42 2.15 -14.20
N PHE A 325 -25.14 3.44 -14.01
CA PHE A 325 -25.13 4.06 -12.69
C PHE A 325 -26.42 4.84 -12.42
N ILE A 326 -27.01 4.62 -11.24
CA ILE A 326 -28.11 5.44 -10.71
C ILE A 326 -27.69 5.99 -9.35
N CYS A 327 -27.64 7.30 -9.19
CA CYS A 327 -27.24 7.93 -7.94
C CYS A 327 -28.29 7.73 -6.83
N GLU A 328 -27.82 7.78 -5.58
CA GLU A 328 -28.64 7.51 -4.40
C GLU A 328 -29.91 8.37 -4.32
N LYS A 329 -29.79 9.67 -4.57
CA LYS A 329 -30.95 10.58 -4.58
C LYS A 329 -32.02 10.18 -5.60
N CYS A 330 -31.61 9.74 -6.78
CA CYS A 330 -32.56 9.29 -7.80
C CYS A 330 -33.20 7.96 -7.44
N ARG A 331 -32.44 7.03 -6.83
CA ARG A 331 -32.98 5.76 -6.31
C ARG A 331 -34.05 6.02 -5.24
N ILE A 332 -33.75 6.86 -4.26
CA ILE A 332 -34.71 7.24 -3.19
C ILE A 332 -35.94 7.90 -3.80
N LYS A 333 -35.78 8.90 -4.69
CA LYS A 333 -36.90 9.63 -5.32
C LYS A 333 -37.81 8.70 -6.15
N LYS A 334 -37.24 7.67 -6.79
CA LYS A 334 -38.00 6.69 -7.59
C LYS A 334 -38.39 5.43 -6.81
N ASN A 335 -38.16 5.37 -5.49
CA ASN A 335 -38.38 4.19 -4.66
C ASN A 335 -37.75 2.91 -5.24
N MET A 336 -36.54 3.02 -5.79
CA MET A 336 -35.79 1.88 -6.33
C MET A 336 -34.88 1.26 -5.26
N THR A 337 -34.88 -0.07 -5.15
CA THR A 337 -33.96 -0.79 -4.29
C THR A 337 -32.55 -0.81 -4.87
N LEU A 338 -31.54 -0.85 -4.00
CA LEU A 338 -30.16 -1.04 -4.44
C LEU A 338 -30.01 -2.46 -5.03
N PRO A 339 -29.42 -2.62 -6.23
CA PRO A 339 -29.12 -3.94 -6.76
C PRO A 339 -28.22 -4.72 -5.79
N MET A 340 -28.54 -6.00 -5.59
CA MET A 340 -27.74 -6.87 -4.72
C MET A 340 -26.36 -7.11 -5.34
N ASN A 341 -25.31 -6.85 -4.58
CA ASN A 341 -23.95 -7.19 -5.02
C ASN A 341 -23.72 -8.70 -4.88
N LYS A 342 -23.56 -9.39 -6.02
CA LYS A 342 -23.25 -10.83 -6.07
C LYS A 342 -21.76 -11.15 -5.90
N PHE A 343 -20.91 -10.14 -5.96
CA PHE A 343 -19.46 -10.26 -5.98
C PHE A 343 -18.84 -9.79 -4.66
N THR A 344 -19.31 -10.35 -3.56
CA THR A 344 -18.83 -10.02 -2.20
C THR A 344 -17.84 -11.06 -1.70
N ALA A 345 -16.92 -10.67 -0.81
CA ALA A 345 -16.02 -11.58 -0.11
C ALA A 345 -16.76 -12.65 0.68
N LYS A 346 -17.92 -12.32 1.26
CA LYS A 346 -18.78 -13.29 1.96
C LYS A 346 -19.23 -14.47 1.07
N LEU A 347 -19.40 -14.22 -0.23
CA LEU A 347 -19.84 -15.22 -1.21
C LEU A 347 -18.68 -15.98 -1.86
N LEU A 348 -17.42 -15.61 -1.59
CA LEU A 348 -16.27 -16.39 -2.05
C LEU A 348 -16.24 -17.77 -1.36
N PRO A 349 -15.69 -18.81 -2.03
CA PRO A 349 -15.59 -20.14 -1.46
C PRO A 349 -14.92 -20.15 -0.09
N GLN A 350 -15.47 -20.96 0.82
CA GLN A 350 -14.91 -21.21 2.14
C GLN A 350 -14.18 -22.55 2.14
N ASP A 351 -13.14 -22.62 2.96
CA ASP A 351 -12.41 -23.85 3.28
C ASP A 351 -12.28 -23.99 4.81
N LYS A 352 -11.77 -25.13 5.28
CA LYS A 352 -11.72 -25.41 6.72
C LYS A 352 -10.79 -24.46 7.44
N MET A 353 -9.65 -24.11 6.83
CA MET A 353 -8.71 -23.13 7.38
C MET A 353 -9.36 -21.75 7.55
N SER A 354 -9.98 -21.20 6.51
CA SER A 354 -10.63 -19.89 6.56
C SER A 354 -11.75 -19.84 7.59
N VAL A 355 -12.60 -20.87 7.66
CA VAL A 355 -13.66 -20.97 8.67
C VAL A 355 -13.09 -21.05 10.08
N HIS A 356 -12.01 -21.81 10.29
CA HIS A 356 -11.35 -21.88 11.60
C HIS A 356 -10.83 -20.51 12.06
N ILE A 357 -10.10 -19.81 11.20
CA ILE A 357 -9.55 -18.48 11.50
C ILE A 357 -10.68 -17.45 11.67
N GLU A 358 -11.69 -17.46 10.81
CA GLU A 358 -12.85 -16.57 10.86
C GLU A 358 -13.60 -16.70 12.19
N ASN A 359 -13.88 -17.94 12.61
CA ASN A 359 -14.58 -18.21 13.88
C ASN A 359 -13.79 -17.70 15.08
N ARG A 360 -12.47 -17.87 15.06
CA ARG A 360 -11.56 -17.44 16.13
C ARG A 360 -11.51 -15.92 16.23
N VAL A 361 -11.34 -15.21 15.11
CA VAL A 361 -11.33 -13.75 15.07
C VAL A 361 -12.68 -13.18 15.52
N ASN A 362 -13.79 -13.71 15.00
CA ASN A 362 -15.11 -13.22 15.39
C ASN A 362 -15.46 -13.56 16.85
N LYS A 363 -14.88 -14.63 17.42
CA LYS A 363 -14.97 -14.88 18.87
C LYS A 363 -14.27 -13.80 19.67
N LEU A 364 -13.02 -13.42 19.31
CA LEU A 364 -12.32 -12.30 19.95
C LEU A 364 -13.17 -11.02 19.92
N LEU A 365 -13.80 -10.71 18.78
CA LEU A 365 -14.63 -9.51 18.64
C LEU A 365 -15.84 -9.56 19.58
N ARG A 366 -16.49 -10.72 19.69
CA ARG A 366 -17.60 -10.91 20.65
C ARG A 366 -17.16 -10.74 22.10
N ASP A 367 -16.04 -11.34 22.46
CA ASP A 367 -15.49 -11.26 23.83
C ASP A 367 -15.10 -9.81 24.20
N ASN A 368 -14.84 -8.96 23.21
CA ASN A 368 -14.52 -7.53 23.37
C ASN A 368 -15.72 -6.59 23.10
N LYS A 369 -16.96 -7.10 23.09
CA LYS A 369 -18.20 -6.33 22.89
C LYS A 369 -18.24 -5.60 21.53
N ALA A 370 -17.64 -6.18 20.50
CA ALA A 370 -17.63 -5.67 19.13
C ALA A 370 -18.46 -6.57 18.19
N ASP A 371 -19.57 -7.13 18.68
CA ASP A 371 -20.40 -8.14 18.00
C ASP A 371 -21.01 -7.64 16.68
N ALA A 372 -21.22 -6.33 16.57
CA ALA A 372 -21.71 -5.68 15.35
C ALA A 372 -20.66 -5.66 14.22
N THR A 373 -19.40 -5.98 14.55
CA THR A 373 -18.29 -6.05 13.62
C THR A 373 -18.09 -7.50 13.17
N GLU A 374 -18.30 -7.76 11.88
CA GLU A 374 -18.02 -9.06 11.25
C GLU A 374 -16.69 -8.98 10.48
N VAL A 375 -15.78 -9.92 10.76
CA VAL A 375 -14.59 -10.17 9.94
C VAL A 375 -14.82 -11.43 9.12
N ILE A 376 -14.50 -11.34 7.84
CA ILE A 376 -14.60 -12.44 6.87
C ILE A 376 -13.17 -12.85 6.50
N ILE A 377 -12.84 -14.13 6.60
CA ILE A 377 -11.52 -14.67 6.21
C ILE A 377 -11.71 -15.56 4.99
N ARG A 378 -10.85 -15.43 3.97
CA ARG A 378 -10.88 -16.30 2.79
C ARG A 378 -9.47 -16.70 2.38
N VAL A 379 -9.31 -17.98 2.05
CA VAL A 379 -8.14 -18.49 1.34
C VAL A 379 -8.43 -18.31 -0.16
N LEU A 380 -7.80 -17.30 -0.76
CA LEU A 380 -8.09 -16.87 -2.14
C LEU A 380 -7.30 -17.63 -3.19
N SER A 381 -6.17 -18.21 -2.79
CA SER A 381 -5.36 -19.07 -3.64
C SER A 381 -4.74 -20.14 -2.78
N ASP A 382 -4.68 -21.33 -3.35
CA ASP A 382 -4.08 -22.49 -2.76
C ASP A 382 -3.56 -23.44 -3.85
N CYS A 383 -2.26 -23.41 -4.10
CA CYS A 383 -1.64 -24.11 -5.20
C CYS A 383 -0.31 -24.76 -4.81
N ASN A 384 0.02 -25.86 -5.49
CA ASN A 384 1.35 -26.46 -5.37
C ASN A 384 2.39 -25.58 -6.07
N ALA A 385 3.54 -25.44 -5.46
CA ALA A 385 4.69 -24.72 -5.96
C ALA A 385 5.99 -25.42 -5.51
N GLU A 386 7.13 -24.98 -6.04
CA GLU A 386 8.43 -25.56 -5.73
C GLU A 386 9.48 -24.47 -5.58
N THR A 387 10.30 -24.57 -4.53
CA THR A 387 11.48 -23.70 -4.38
C THR A 387 12.66 -24.39 -5.04
N GLU A 388 13.17 -23.82 -6.13
CA GLU A 388 14.40 -24.29 -6.75
C GLU A 388 15.63 -23.76 -6.01
N VAL A 389 16.63 -24.63 -5.81
CA VAL A 389 17.92 -24.22 -5.25
C VAL A 389 18.65 -23.33 -6.26
N LYS A 390 19.07 -22.15 -5.80
CA LYS A 390 19.76 -21.15 -6.60
C LYS A 390 21.10 -21.66 -7.13
N PRO A 391 21.62 -21.09 -8.24
CA PRO A 391 22.69 -21.70 -9.02
C PRO A 391 23.99 -21.99 -8.26
N PHE A 392 24.42 -21.09 -7.36
CA PHE A 392 25.68 -21.30 -6.65
C PHE A 392 25.56 -22.38 -5.59
N MET A 393 24.49 -22.39 -4.79
CA MET A 393 24.20 -23.48 -3.85
C MET A 393 24.00 -24.82 -4.57
N LYS A 394 23.36 -24.81 -5.74
CA LYS A 394 23.11 -25.99 -6.56
C LYS A 394 24.42 -26.65 -7.01
N ALA A 395 25.35 -25.87 -7.54
CA ALA A 395 26.66 -26.36 -7.98
C ALA A 395 27.51 -26.92 -6.83
N GLU A 396 27.45 -26.29 -5.64
CA GLU A 396 28.29 -26.72 -4.50
C GLU A 396 27.72 -27.93 -3.74
N PHE A 397 26.40 -28.05 -3.61
CA PHE A 397 25.79 -29.03 -2.70
C PHE A 397 24.80 -29.99 -3.35
N CYS A 398 24.09 -29.60 -4.41
CA CYS A 398 23.13 -30.50 -5.04
C CYS A 398 23.82 -31.50 -5.97
N GLU A 399 24.81 -31.06 -6.75
CA GLU A 399 25.59 -31.94 -7.63
C GLU A 399 26.42 -32.98 -6.86
N ALA A 400 26.73 -32.70 -5.60
CA ALA A 400 27.37 -33.63 -4.68
C ALA A 400 26.38 -34.51 -3.89
N ASP A 401 25.09 -34.48 -4.23
CA ASP A 401 23.99 -35.18 -3.54
C ASP A 401 23.89 -34.87 -2.02
N LEU A 402 24.40 -33.71 -1.59
CA LEU A 402 24.32 -33.25 -0.19
C LEU A 402 23.03 -32.47 0.11
N MET A 403 22.29 -32.06 -0.91
CA MET A 403 21.06 -31.27 -0.80
C MET A 403 20.13 -31.56 -1.98
N SER A 404 18.81 -31.51 -1.76
CA SER A 404 17.83 -31.64 -2.84
C SER A 404 17.84 -30.43 -3.78
N TYR A 405 17.65 -30.67 -5.07
CA TYR A 405 17.57 -29.61 -6.10
C TYR A 405 16.35 -28.69 -5.96
N LYS A 406 15.27 -29.22 -5.39
CA LYS A 406 13.98 -28.52 -5.25
C LYS A 406 13.28 -28.92 -3.96
N PHE A 407 12.48 -28.00 -3.43
CA PHE A 407 11.63 -28.23 -2.27
C PHE A 407 10.17 -27.95 -2.62
N PRO A 408 9.31 -28.98 -2.78
CA PRO A 408 7.89 -28.77 -3.05
C PRO A 408 7.16 -28.23 -1.81
N TYR A 409 6.23 -27.32 -2.04
CA TYR A 409 5.40 -26.71 -1.01
C TYR A 409 4.00 -26.34 -1.54
N ARG A 410 3.08 -26.08 -0.61
CA ARG A 410 1.75 -25.54 -0.91
C ARG A 410 1.77 -24.04 -0.62
N SER A 411 1.49 -23.22 -1.63
CA SER A 411 1.41 -21.76 -1.55
C SER A 411 -0.03 -21.35 -1.25
N LYS A 412 -0.26 -20.66 -0.13
CA LYS A 412 -1.59 -20.16 0.23
C LYS A 412 -1.61 -18.65 0.38
N ALA A 413 -2.71 -18.03 -0.04
CA ALA A 413 -2.97 -16.61 0.07
C ALA A 413 -4.23 -16.35 0.88
N ILE A 414 -4.07 -15.82 2.09
CA ILE A 414 -5.13 -15.63 3.09
C ILE A 414 -5.43 -14.14 3.23
N PHE A 415 -6.68 -13.75 3.07
CA PHE A 415 -7.12 -12.35 3.15
C PHE A 415 -8.27 -12.17 4.14
N ALA A 416 -8.29 -11.01 4.80
CA ALA A 416 -9.34 -10.63 5.73
C ALA A 416 -10.09 -9.38 5.26
N PHE A 417 -11.40 -9.43 5.41
CA PHE A 417 -12.33 -8.39 5.00
C PHE A 417 -13.20 -7.96 6.18
N GLN A 418 -13.60 -6.70 6.18
CA GLN A 418 -14.54 -6.15 7.16
C GLN A 418 -15.60 -5.32 6.43
N ILE A 419 -16.82 -5.35 6.95
CA ILE A 419 -17.91 -4.51 6.43
C ILE A 419 -17.90 -3.16 7.18
N ILE A 420 -17.65 -2.07 6.46
CA ILE A 420 -17.73 -0.69 6.98
C ILE A 420 -18.67 0.13 6.09
N ASP A 421 -19.69 0.74 6.68
CA ASP A 421 -20.80 1.42 5.98
C ASP A 421 -21.46 0.54 4.91
N ASN A 422 -21.75 -0.73 5.24
CA ASN A 422 -22.30 -1.74 4.32
C ASN A 422 -21.43 -1.99 3.07
N LYS A 423 -20.12 -1.72 3.14
CA LYS A 423 -19.15 -2.01 2.08
C LYS A 423 -18.00 -2.83 2.62
N GLU A 424 -17.65 -3.90 1.92
CA GLU A 424 -16.51 -4.73 2.28
C GLU A 424 -15.19 -4.02 1.98
N ILE A 425 -14.24 -4.17 2.89
CA ILE A 425 -12.90 -3.63 2.79
C ILE A 425 -11.92 -4.75 3.13
N CYS A 426 -11.07 -5.09 2.17
CA CYS A 426 -9.91 -5.93 2.38
C CYS A 426 -8.88 -5.13 3.18
N PHE A 427 -8.57 -5.58 4.40
CA PHE A 427 -7.70 -4.82 5.32
C PHE A 427 -6.42 -5.55 5.69
N PHE A 428 -6.34 -6.86 5.44
CA PHE A 428 -5.20 -7.70 5.78
C PHE A 428 -5.00 -8.76 4.70
N GLY A 429 -3.75 -9.09 4.39
CA GLY A 429 -3.37 -10.16 3.47
C GLY A 429 -2.09 -10.84 3.94
N MET A 430 -1.98 -12.14 3.68
CA MET A 430 -0.83 -12.96 4.05
C MET A 430 -0.58 -14.05 3.00
N PHE A 431 0.69 -14.26 2.63
CA PHE A 431 1.14 -15.36 1.79
C PHE A 431 2.03 -16.29 2.60
N VAL A 432 1.75 -17.58 2.54
CA VAL A 432 2.48 -18.62 3.28
C VAL A 432 2.94 -19.74 2.35
N GLN A 433 4.09 -20.32 2.66
CA GLN A 433 4.66 -21.48 1.99
C GLN A 433 4.67 -22.64 2.98
N GLU A 434 3.95 -23.71 2.66
CA GLU A 434 3.76 -24.86 3.54
C GLU A 434 4.48 -26.10 2.99
N TYR A 435 5.60 -26.47 3.61
CA TYR A 435 6.41 -27.61 3.20
C TYR A 435 5.95 -28.85 3.98
N GLY A 436 5.21 -29.72 3.29
CA GLY A 436 4.59 -30.90 3.87
C GLY A 436 5.59 -31.95 4.39
N SER A 437 5.08 -33.04 4.95
CA SER A 437 5.92 -34.16 5.44
C SER A 437 6.65 -34.92 4.33
N SER A 438 6.18 -34.83 3.09
CA SER A 438 6.83 -35.41 1.92
C SER A 438 7.95 -34.54 1.34
N CYS A 439 8.06 -33.28 1.79
CA CYS A 439 9.15 -32.40 1.38
C CYS A 439 10.48 -32.90 1.97
N PRO A 440 11.58 -32.95 1.18
CA PRO A 440 12.87 -33.38 1.70
C PRO A 440 13.40 -32.40 2.78
N PRO A 441 14.26 -32.88 3.69
CA PRO A 441 15.03 -32.01 4.57
C PRO A 441 15.86 -30.99 3.75
N PRO A 442 16.05 -29.75 4.24
CA PRO A 442 15.72 -29.28 5.59
C PRO A 442 14.28 -28.76 5.77
N ASN A 443 13.49 -28.64 4.70
CA ASN A 443 12.19 -27.94 4.77
C ASN A 443 11.02 -28.79 5.27
N SER A 444 11.18 -30.11 5.43
CA SER A 444 10.10 -31.01 5.85
C SER A 444 9.35 -30.52 7.10
N ARG A 445 8.01 -30.47 7.02
CA ARG A 445 7.09 -30.00 8.08
C ARG A 445 7.34 -28.56 8.57
N GLN A 446 7.90 -27.71 7.71
CA GLN A 446 8.10 -26.30 8.03
C GLN A 446 7.15 -25.39 7.25
N ILE A 447 6.84 -24.25 7.84
CA ILE A 447 6.08 -23.18 7.21
C ILE A 447 6.96 -21.94 7.14
N TYR A 448 6.83 -21.17 6.07
CA TYR A 448 7.39 -19.84 5.95
C TYR A 448 6.30 -18.81 5.69
N ILE A 449 6.20 -17.79 6.55
CA ILE A 449 5.32 -16.64 6.31
C ILE A 449 6.05 -15.68 5.40
N ALA A 450 5.84 -15.82 4.09
CA ALA A 450 6.59 -15.10 3.06
C ALA A 450 6.26 -13.61 3.02
N TYR A 451 4.97 -13.26 3.11
CA TYR A 451 4.53 -11.87 3.13
C TYR A 451 3.33 -11.69 4.04
N LEU A 452 3.32 -10.56 4.75
CA LEU A 452 2.18 -10.10 5.52
C LEU A 452 2.06 -8.60 5.34
N ASP A 453 0.85 -8.12 5.07
CA ASP A 453 0.60 -6.69 4.90
C ASP A 453 -0.79 -6.31 5.42
N SER A 454 -0.98 -5.03 5.72
CA SER A 454 -2.28 -4.53 6.17
C SER A 454 -2.48 -3.04 5.89
N VAL A 455 -3.74 -2.64 5.77
CA VAL A 455 -4.15 -1.23 5.68
C VAL A 455 -4.89 -0.83 6.95
N LYS A 456 -4.71 0.42 7.37
CA LYS A 456 -5.12 0.91 8.71
C LYS A 456 -6.63 0.93 9.00
N TYR A 457 -7.49 0.55 8.06
CA TYR A 457 -8.93 0.85 8.06
C TYR A 457 -9.80 0.00 8.98
N PHE A 458 -9.25 -1.03 9.62
CA PHE A 458 -10.02 -1.84 10.56
C PHE A 458 -10.66 -1.02 11.69
N GLU A 459 -11.94 -1.26 11.94
CA GLU A 459 -12.73 -0.68 13.02
C GLU A 459 -13.32 -1.77 13.94
N PRO A 460 -13.30 -1.63 15.28
CA PRO A 460 -12.79 -0.47 16.01
C PRO A 460 -11.25 -0.49 16.10
N ARG A 461 -10.65 0.71 15.98
CA ARG A 461 -9.20 0.88 15.80
C ARG A 461 -8.34 0.28 16.93
N ASN A 462 -8.86 0.23 18.15
CA ASN A 462 -8.17 -0.32 19.32
C ASN A 462 -8.00 -1.85 19.25
N LEU A 463 -8.88 -2.57 18.55
CA LEU A 463 -8.80 -4.03 18.42
C LEU A 463 -7.98 -4.50 17.22
N ARG A 464 -7.61 -3.58 16.31
CA ARG A 464 -6.90 -3.89 15.06
C ARG A 464 -5.67 -4.79 15.26
N THR A 465 -4.80 -4.44 16.21
CA THR A 465 -3.59 -5.22 16.49
C THR A 465 -3.94 -6.63 16.99
N ALA A 466 -4.93 -6.74 17.87
CA ALA A 466 -5.38 -8.02 18.42
C ALA A 466 -5.98 -8.91 17.32
N VAL A 467 -6.75 -8.34 16.39
CA VAL A 467 -7.30 -9.07 15.24
C VAL A 467 -6.19 -9.61 14.34
N TYR A 468 -5.17 -8.82 14.03
CA TYR A 468 -4.05 -9.30 13.20
C TYR A 468 -3.32 -10.47 13.88
N GLN A 469 -3.14 -10.38 15.20
CA GLN A 469 -2.53 -11.45 15.97
C GLN A 469 -3.41 -12.70 16.01
N GLU A 470 -4.74 -12.56 16.15
CA GLU A 470 -5.65 -13.71 16.11
C GLU A 470 -5.68 -14.41 14.76
N ILE A 471 -5.55 -13.68 13.65
CA ILE A 471 -5.45 -14.29 12.33
C ILE A 471 -4.22 -15.21 12.25
N LEU A 472 -3.06 -14.72 12.72
CA LEU A 472 -1.82 -15.49 12.74
C LEU A 472 -1.87 -16.67 13.72
N LEU A 473 -2.42 -16.48 14.91
CA LEU A 473 -2.55 -17.56 15.89
C LEU A 473 -3.53 -18.63 15.42
N GLY A 474 -4.66 -18.25 14.83
CA GLY A 474 -5.60 -19.21 14.22
C GLY A 474 -4.96 -19.98 13.07
N TYR A 475 -4.13 -19.32 12.25
CA TYR A 475 -3.35 -20.00 11.23
C TYR A 475 -2.37 -21.02 11.83
N MET A 476 -1.58 -20.62 12.84
CA MET A 476 -0.60 -21.50 13.49
C MET A 476 -1.26 -22.67 14.23
N GLU A 477 -2.42 -22.44 14.85
CA GLU A 477 -3.23 -23.46 15.51
C GLU A 477 -3.73 -24.50 14.48
N TYR A 478 -4.29 -24.04 13.36
CA TYR A 478 -4.70 -24.93 12.27
C TYR A 478 -3.51 -25.71 11.70
N ALA A 479 -2.40 -25.05 11.41
CA ALA A 479 -1.17 -25.68 10.93
C ALA A 479 -0.62 -26.74 11.91
N LYS A 480 -0.62 -26.43 13.22
CA LYS A 480 -0.24 -27.40 14.25
C LYS A 480 -1.14 -28.63 14.24
N SER A 481 -2.44 -28.46 14.03
CA SER A 481 -3.39 -29.58 13.94
C SER A 481 -3.13 -30.51 12.74
N LEU A 482 -2.58 -29.97 11.64
CA LEU A 482 -2.17 -30.75 10.47
C LEU A 482 -0.84 -31.49 10.67
N GLY A 483 -0.05 -31.12 11.68
CA GLY A 483 1.24 -31.73 11.99
C GLY A 483 2.46 -30.98 11.46
N PHE A 484 2.34 -29.69 11.14
CA PHE A 484 3.51 -28.83 10.93
C PHE A 484 4.25 -28.59 12.25
N MET A 485 5.58 -28.56 12.19
CA MET A 485 6.43 -28.50 13.38
C MET A 485 6.99 -27.11 13.66
N LYS A 486 7.33 -26.35 12.61
CA LYS A 486 8.02 -25.06 12.75
C LYS A 486 7.40 -24.01 11.81
N VAL A 487 7.29 -22.78 12.28
CA VAL A 487 6.89 -21.61 11.49
C VAL A 487 8.01 -20.58 11.50
N ASN A 488 8.49 -20.21 10.33
CA ASN A 488 9.61 -19.31 10.13
C ASN A 488 9.10 -17.93 9.73
N ILE A 489 9.61 -16.91 10.42
CA ILE A 489 9.18 -15.51 10.26
C ILE A 489 10.41 -14.63 10.14
N TRP A 490 10.59 -14.02 8.97
CA TRP A 490 11.57 -12.96 8.78
C TRP A 490 10.90 -11.60 9.01
N ALA A 491 11.23 -10.95 10.13
CA ALA A 491 10.71 -9.65 10.53
C ALA A 491 11.37 -8.49 9.75
N CYS A 492 11.11 -8.45 8.44
CA CYS A 492 11.54 -7.36 7.56
C CYS A 492 10.42 -6.31 7.43
N PRO A 493 10.62 -5.06 7.87
CA PRO A 493 9.62 -4.03 7.71
C PRO A 493 9.55 -3.56 6.24
N SER A 494 8.33 -3.47 5.71
CA SER A 494 8.06 -2.78 4.45
C SER A 494 8.28 -1.27 4.59
N ASN A 495 8.33 -0.58 3.45
CA ASN A 495 8.36 0.88 3.42
C ASN A 495 7.59 1.41 2.22
N ARG A 496 7.40 2.74 2.12
CA ARG A 496 6.63 3.36 1.02
C ARG A 496 7.13 3.04 -0.40
N ASN A 497 8.38 2.61 -0.52
CA ASN A 497 8.98 2.26 -1.80
C ASN A 497 8.98 0.74 -2.06
N ASN A 498 8.64 -0.07 -1.06
CA ASN A 498 8.60 -1.53 -1.12
C ASN A 498 7.40 -2.03 -0.30
N GLU A 499 6.22 -1.86 -0.88
CA GLU A 499 4.96 -2.36 -0.34
C GLU A 499 4.83 -3.86 -0.64
N TYR A 500 4.26 -4.62 0.29
CA TYR A 500 4.25 -6.07 0.18
C TYR A 500 3.06 -6.57 -0.61
N ILE A 501 1.83 -6.24 -0.21
CA ILE A 501 0.61 -6.80 -0.82
C ILE A 501 -0.31 -5.69 -1.30
N PHE A 502 -0.58 -4.69 -0.46
CA PHE A 502 -1.53 -3.62 -0.81
C PHE A 502 -0.83 -2.51 -1.59
N TYR A 503 -1.35 -2.22 -2.79
CA TYR A 503 -0.83 -1.15 -3.63
C TYR A 503 -1.27 0.22 -3.09
N CYS A 504 -0.30 1.09 -2.81
CA CYS A 504 -0.47 2.44 -2.27
C CYS A 504 -1.17 2.51 -0.91
N HIS A 505 -0.39 2.50 0.17
CA HIS A 505 -0.88 2.70 1.53
C HIS A 505 -1.25 4.14 1.85
N PRO A 506 -2.10 4.37 2.89
CA PRO A 506 -2.48 5.71 3.31
C PRO A 506 -1.29 6.56 3.74
N LEU A 507 -1.32 7.86 3.44
CA LEU A 507 -0.22 8.76 3.78
C LEU A 507 -0.02 8.90 5.30
N GLU A 508 -1.07 8.74 6.09
CA GLU A 508 -0.98 8.82 7.55
C GLU A 508 -0.68 7.46 8.20
N GLN A 509 -0.67 6.37 7.41
CA GLN A 509 -0.22 5.06 7.91
C GLN A 509 1.29 5.08 8.11
N LYS A 510 1.71 4.76 9.33
CA LYS A 510 3.12 4.62 9.69
C LYS A 510 3.53 3.16 9.53
N PHE A 511 4.70 2.94 8.95
CA PHE A 511 5.34 1.63 8.88
C PHE A 511 6.11 1.40 10.18
N PRO A 512 6.03 0.21 10.80
CA PRO A 512 6.89 -0.12 11.93
C PRO A 512 8.35 -0.12 11.48
N ASN A 513 9.26 0.33 12.34
CA ASN A 513 10.69 0.08 12.13
C ASN A 513 11.04 -1.35 12.56
N GLY A 514 12.26 -1.81 12.28
CA GLY A 514 12.71 -3.17 12.60
C GLY A 514 12.43 -3.57 14.05
N LYS A 515 12.84 -2.74 15.02
CA LYS A 515 12.61 -3.01 16.45
C LYS A 515 11.13 -3.10 16.82
N MET A 516 10.30 -2.20 16.31
CA MET A 516 8.86 -2.22 16.57
C MET A 516 8.20 -3.47 15.98
N LEU A 517 8.62 -3.91 14.79
CA LEU A 517 8.09 -5.11 14.16
C LEU A 517 8.54 -6.38 14.89
N GLN A 518 9.80 -6.44 15.32
CA GLN A 518 10.33 -7.54 16.14
C GLN A 518 9.56 -7.66 17.45
N GLU A 519 9.34 -6.55 18.16
CA GLU A 519 8.56 -6.54 19.40
C GLU A 519 7.11 -6.99 19.17
N TRP A 520 6.51 -6.57 18.05
CA TRP A 520 5.16 -6.99 17.67
C TRP A 520 5.05 -8.51 17.47
N TYR A 521 6.04 -9.12 16.81
CA TYR A 521 6.12 -10.58 16.65
C TYR A 521 6.40 -11.29 17.98
N LYS A 522 7.26 -10.76 18.85
CA LYS A 522 7.47 -11.32 20.19
C LYS A 522 6.16 -11.37 20.99
N CYS A 523 5.42 -10.27 21.04
CA CYS A 523 4.11 -10.26 21.70
C CYS A 523 3.11 -11.27 21.12
N LEU A 524 3.12 -11.46 19.79
CA LEU A 524 2.32 -12.50 19.13
C LEU A 524 2.74 -13.90 19.59
N LEU A 525 4.04 -14.19 19.56
CA LEU A 525 4.58 -15.51 19.88
C LEU A 525 4.40 -15.85 21.36
N ASP A 526 4.63 -14.89 22.26
CA ASP A 526 4.35 -15.00 23.70
C ASP A 526 2.88 -15.33 23.95
N LYS A 527 1.96 -14.66 23.23
CA LYS A 527 0.53 -14.98 23.28
C LYS A 527 0.24 -16.40 22.81
N GLY A 528 0.88 -16.84 21.72
CA GLY A 528 0.75 -18.22 21.23
C GLY A 528 1.25 -19.27 22.23
N ILE A 529 2.29 -18.95 23.03
CA ILE A 529 2.76 -19.81 24.12
C ILE A 529 1.74 -19.87 25.25
N MET A 530 1.22 -18.72 25.69
CA MET A 530 0.20 -18.66 26.74
C MET A 530 -1.07 -19.47 26.40
N GLU A 531 -1.41 -19.55 25.11
CA GLU A 531 -2.56 -20.28 24.60
C GLU A 531 -2.25 -21.74 24.22
N ASN A 532 -1.04 -22.24 24.48
CA ASN A 532 -0.57 -23.59 24.15
C ASN A 532 -0.59 -23.93 22.64
N ILE A 533 -0.64 -22.91 21.78
CA ILE A 533 -0.51 -23.06 20.33
C ILE A 533 0.97 -23.27 19.99
N ILE A 534 1.84 -22.43 20.55
CA ILE A 534 3.29 -22.47 20.34
C ILE A 534 3.92 -23.10 21.58
N VAL A 535 4.85 -24.04 21.39
CA VAL A 535 5.59 -24.63 22.52
C VAL A 535 6.66 -23.66 22.99
N ASP A 536 7.41 -23.11 22.03
CA ASP A 536 8.48 -22.15 22.28
C ASP A 536 8.82 -21.40 20.98
N TYR A 537 9.61 -20.33 21.05
CA TYR A 537 10.22 -19.73 19.87
C TYR A 537 11.69 -19.37 20.11
N ARG A 538 12.45 -19.32 19.03
CA ARG A 538 13.88 -19.01 19.03
C ARG A 538 14.19 -17.98 17.96
N GLU A 539 15.20 -17.15 18.22
CA GLU A 539 15.91 -16.48 17.13
C GLU A 539 16.67 -17.55 16.32
N ILE A 540 16.75 -17.38 15.00
CA ILE A 540 17.38 -18.40 14.13
C ILE A 540 18.81 -18.75 14.55
N TYR A 541 19.59 -17.76 15.00
CA TYR A 541 20.96 -17.99 15.47
C TYR A 541 20.99 -18.96 16.66
N LYS A 542 20.09 -18.77 17.62
CA LYS A 542 19.97 -19.64 18.78
C LYS A 542 19.43 -21.01 18.38
N HIS A 543 18.50 -21.06 17.43
CA HIS A 543 17.97 -22.33 16.91
C HIS A 543 19.07 -23.20 16.29
N ILE A 544 19.96 -22.61 15.48
CA ILE A 544 21.11 -23.30 14.88
C ILE A 544 22.03 -23.87 15.98
N GLN A 545 22.29 -23.10 17.05
CA GLN A 545 23.11 -23.55 18.18
C GLN A 545 22.45 -24.70 18.94
N ASP A 546 21.18 -24.53 19.32
CA ASP A 546 20.41 -25.53 20.07
C ASP A 546 20.27 -26.84 19.25
N SER A 547 20.20 -26.74 17.92
CA SER A 547 20.09 -27.89 16.99
C SER A 547 21.45 -28.45 16.53
N CYS A 548 22.57 -27.84 16.95
CA CYS A 548 23.93 -28.27 16.63
C CYS A 548 24.23 -28.40 15.13
N PHE A 549 23.74 -27.46 14.30
CA PHE A 549 24.00 -27.49 12.86
C PHE A 549 25.50 -27.37 12.56
N THR A 550 25.94 -28.09 11.52
CA THR A 550 27.34 -28.15 11.07
C THR A 550 27.53 -27.72 9.63
N SER A 551 26.44 -27.64 8.85
CA SER A 551 26.45 -27.33 7.43
C SER A 551 25.36 -26.33 7.03
N VAL A 552 25.62 -25.58 5.95
CA VAL A 552 24.61 -24.67 5.36
C VAL A 552 23.43 -25.43 4.73
N THR A 553 23.59 -26.72 4.43
CA THR A 553 22.54 -27.60 3.88
C THR A 553 21.42 -27.90 4.88
N GLU A 554 21.68 -27.69 6.17
CA GLU A 554 20.70 -27.85 7.26
C GLU A 554 19.83 -26.60 7.47
N LEU A 555 20.23 -25.46 6.88
CA LEU A 555 19.47 -24.22 6.97
C LEU A 555 18.20 -24.30 6.10
N PRO A 556 17.02 -23.89 6.62
CA PRO A 556 15.81 -23.86 5.82
C PRO A 556 15.98 -23.03 4.55
N TYR A 557 15.40 -23.51 3.45
CA TYR A 557 15.59 -22.97 2.11
C TYR A 557 14.25 -22.56 1.49
N PHE A 558 13.80 -21.34 1.78
CA PHE A 558 12.48 -20.84 1.35
C PHE A 558 12.55 -19.89 0.16
N GLU A 559 11.51 -19.89 -0.68
CA GLU A 559 11.46 -19.00 -1.83
C GLU A 559 11.29 -17.54 -1.38
N GLY A 560 12.17 -16.65 -1.85
CA GLY A 560 12.11 -15.22 -1.54
C GLY A 560 12.63 -14.85 -0.14
N ASP A 561 13.12 -15.82 0.63
CA ASP A 561 13.70 -15.57 1.95
C ASP A 561 15.14 -15.00 1.88
N TRP A 562 15.57 -14.42 3.00
CA TRP A 562 16.89 -13.82 3.14
C TRP A 562 18.03 -14.84 3.13
N LEU A 563 17.83 -16.03 3.70
CA LEU A 563 18.91 -17.03 3.86
C LEU A 563 19.47 -17.52 2.52
N PRO A 564 18.67 -17.97 1.53
CA PRO A 564 19.19 -18.36 0.22
C PRO A 564 19.99 -17.26 -0.47
N GLU A 565 19.49 -16.02 -0.45
CA GLU A 565 20.17 -14.89 -1.09
C GLU A 565 21.47 -14.52 -0.38
N MET A 566 21.51 -14.61 0.96
CA MET A 566 22.73 -14.44 1.72
C MET A 566 23.79 -15.48 1.33
N LEU A 567 23.40 -16.76 1.25
CA LEU A 567 24.32 -17.86 0.90
C LEU A 567 24.90 -17.69 -0.51
N GLU A 568 24.07 -17.36 -1.50
CA GLU A 568 24.53 -17.08 -2.87
C GLU A 568 25.55 -15.95 -2.92
N ASN A 569 25.32 -14.87 -2.17
CA ASN A 569 26.24 -13.74 -2.10
C ASN A 569 27.55 -14.08 -1.38
N LEU A 570 27.52 -14.98 -0.40
CA LEU A 570 28.72 -15.49 0.28
C LEU A 570 29.55 -16.38 -0.64
N ILE A 571 28.91 -17.34 -1.33
CA ILE A 571 29.61 -18.22 -2.29
C ILE A 571 30.28 -17.38 -3.39
N LYS A 572 29.57 -16.41 -3.97
CA LYS A 572 30.13 -15.47 -4.95
C LYS A 572 31.37 -14.73 -4.42
N LYS A 573 31.34 -14.28 -3.16
CA LYS A 573 32.47 -13.56 -2.54
C LYS A 573 33.67 -14.48 -2.34
N LEU A 574 33.46 -15.71 -1.87
CA LEU A 574 34.53 -16.68 -1.65
C LEU A 574 35.19 -17.09 -2.97
N LYS A 575 34.41 -17.39 -4.02
CA LYS A 575 34.96 -17.69 -5.36
C LYS A 575 35.82 -16.54 -5.92
N LYS A 576 35.36 -15.29 -5.76
CA LYS A 576 36.15 -14.10 -6.17
C LYS A 576 37.42 -13.92 -5.35
N GLY A 577 37.42 -14.30 -4.07
CA GLY A 577 38.61 -14.27 -3.22
C GLY A 577 39.67 -15.26 -3.68
N ILE A 578 39.24 -16.51 -3.97
CA ILE A 578 40.11 -17.58 -4.48
C ILE A 578 40.78 -17.15 -5.80
N GLN A 579 39.99 -16.63 -6.74
CA GLN A 579 40.49 -16.15 -8.04
C GLN A 579 41.51 -15.00 -7.94
N LYS A 580 41.40 -14.12 -6.93
CA LYS A 580 42.39 -13.06 -6.70
C LYS A 580 43.69 -13.61 -6.09
N SER A 581 43.57 -14.55 -5.16
CA SER A 581 44.74 -15.17 -4.52
C SER A 581 45.57 -16.02 -5.50
N THR A 582 44.94 -16.67 -6.48
CA THR A 582 45.65 -17.41 -7.53
C THR A 582 46.32 -16.51 -8.56
N THR A 583 45.76 -15.33 -8.86
CA THR A 583 46.43 -14.34 -9.73
C THR A 583 47.60 -13.63 -9.05
N ASP A 584 47.50 -13.30 -7.76
CA ASP A 584 48.57 -12.59 -7.03
C ASP A 584 49.79 -13.49 -6.74
N ALA A 585 49.59 -14.81 -6.59
CA ALA A 585 50.69 -15.78 -6.45
C ALA A 585 51.52 -15.98 -7.73
N SER A 586 51.07 -15.46 -8.88
CA SER A 586 51.79 -15.55 -10.16
C SER A 586 52.72 -14.35 -10.46
N VAL A 587 52.77 -13.34 -9.58
CA VAL A 587 53.56 -12.11 -9.77
C VAL A 587 54.52 -11.89 -8.60
N THR A 588 55.52 -12.77 -8.45
CA THR A 588 56.74 -12.46 -7.69
C THR A 588 57.97 -12.87 -8.51
N ASN A 589 58.59 -11.89 -9.16
CA ASN A 589 59.85 -12.02 -9.89
C ASN A 589 61.05 -12.15 -8.93
N SER A 590 62.04 -12.95 -9.30
CA SER A 590 63.45 -12.72 -8.94
C SER A 590 64.35 -13.01 -10.15
N PRO A 591 65.35 -12.16 -10.46
CA PRO A 591 66.18 -12.26 -11.68
C PRO A 591 67.53 -12.95 -11.41
N SER A 592 68.10 -13.68 -12.39
CA SER A 592 69.56 -13.74 -12.71
C SER A 592 70.00 -14.98 -13.54
N LEU A 593 70.60 -14.69 -14.71
CA LEU A 593 71.68 -15.34 -15.49
C LEU A 593 71.60 -16.79 -16.05
N ALA A 594 71.43 -16.83 -17.38
CA ALA A 594 72.31 -17.39 -18.43
C ALA A 594 72.68 -18.90 -18.51
N HIS A 595 72.30 -19.46 -19.67
CA HIS A 595 73.00 -20.41 -20.56
C HIS A 595 72.85 -21.95 -20.42
N THR A 596 72.15 -22.51 -21.44
CA THR A 596 72.47 -23.67 -22.33
C THR A 596 71.66 -24.99 -22.21
N ILE A 597 71.21 -25.44 -23.40
CA ILE A 597 70.92 -26.82 -23.90
C ILE A 597 69.50 -27.42 -23.75
N GLN A 598 68.80 -27.40 -24.90
CA GLN A 598 67.96 -28.40 -25.58
C GLN A 598 67.00 -29.34 -24.81
N ASN A 599 65.71 -29.19 -25.16
CA ASN A 599 64.67 -30.19 -25.45
C ASN A 599 64.81 -31.62 -24.89
N ASN A 600 63.82 -32.05 -24.09
CA ASN A 600 62.85 -33.04 -24.55
C ASN A 600 61.59 -33.12 -23.68
N GLU A 601 60.50 -33.45 -24.36
CA GLU A 601 59.10 -33.40 -23.96
C GLU A 601 58.73 -34.37 -22.83
N GLN A 602 58.06 -33.86 -21.79
CA GLN A 602 56.99 -34.59 -21.10
C GLN A 602 55.88 -33.59 -20.75
N ARG A 603 54.79 -33.63 -21.51
CA ARG A 603 53.52 -32.95 -21.17
C ARG A 603 52.97 -33.59 -19.90
N VAL A 604 53.19 -32.94 -18.76
CA VAL A 604 52.37 -33.15 -17.57
C VAL A 604 51.14 -32.28 -17.73
N ASN A 605 49.97 -32.92 -17.83
CA ASN A 605 48.68 -32.25 -17.83
C ASN A 605 48.56 -31.42 -16.54
N VAL A 606 48.53 -30.10 -16.68
CA VAL A 606 48.07 -29.21 -15.61
C VAL A 606 46.56 -29.38 -15.54
N THR A 607 46.11 -30.24 -14.65
CA THR A 607 44.71 -30.30 -14.22
C THR A 607 44.36 -28.92 -13.67
N VAL A 608 43.42 -28.24 -14.33
CA VAL A 608 42.79 -27.02 -13.82
C VAL A 608 42.18 -27.38 -12.46
N SER A 609 42.77 -26.90 -11.38
CA SER A 609 42.26 -27.08 -10.02
C SER A 609 40.82 -26.57 -9.97
N GLN A 610 39.86 -27.43 -9.66
CA GLN A 610 38.52 -26.98 -9.31
C GLN A 610 38.63 -26.07 -8.09
N ASP A 611 38.10 -24.85 -8.19
CA ASP A 611 38.01 -23.88 -7.08
C ASP A 611 37.04 -24.42 -6.00
N ILE A 612 37.47 -25.40 -5.19
CA ILE A 612 36.64 -26.04 -4.17
C ILE A 612 36.53 -25.10 -2.97
N ILE A 613 35.30 -24.67 -2.65
CA ILE A 613 35.02 -23.89 -1.44
C ILE A 613 34.97 -24.84 -0.23
N SER A 614 35.64 -24.47 0.86
CA SER A 614 35.48 -25.18 2.12
C SER A 614 34.07 -24.99 2.67
N GLY A 615 33.26 -26.07 2.69
CA GLY A 615 31.89 -26.03 3.24
C GLY A 615 31.83 -25.57 4.70
N LYS A 616 32.88 -25.87 5.49
CA LYS A 616 33.04 -25.39 6.87
C LYS A 616 33.24 -23.87 6.93
N GLU A 617 34.09 -23.33 6.07
CA GLU A 617 34.32 -21.88 5.99
C GLU A 617 33.06 -21.14 5.55
N LEU A 618 32.31 -21.69 4.59
CA LEU A 618 31.02 -21.13 4.18
C LEU A 618 30.02 -21.11 5.34
N PHE A 619 29.94 -22.20 6.11
CA PHE A 619 29.05 -22.28 7.27
C PHE A 619 29.44 -21.29 8.38
N GLU A 620 30.72 -21.18 8.72
CA GLU A 620 31.21 -20.22 9.73
C GLU A 620 30.93 -18.77 9.31
N ASN A 621 31.14 -18.45 8.03
CA ASN A 621 30.80 -17.15 7.47
C ASN A 621 29.28 -16.89 7.49
N ALA A 622 28.46 -17.86 7.08
CA ALA A 622 27.01 -17.75 7.15
C ALA A 622 26.53 -17.52 8.59
N LEU A 623 27.07 -18.26 9.54
CA LEU A 623 26.74 -18.16 10.96
C LEU A 623 27.05 -16.76 11.52
N LEU A 624 28.15 -16.13 11.09
CA LEU A 624 28.49 -14.76 11.48
C LEU A 624 27.47 -13.74 10.95
N TYR A 625 27.04 -13.87 9.68
CA TYR A 625 26.00 -12.99 9.12
C TYR A 625 24.66 -13.18 9.82
N ILE A 626 24.28 -14.42 10.11
CA ILE A 626 23.07 -14.77 10.87
C ILE A 626 23.12 -14.17 12.27
N LYS A 627 24.26 -14.27 12.97
CA LYS A 627 24.45 -13.67 14.29
C LYS A 627 24.18 -12.17 14.29
N ASN A 628 24.62 -11.47 13.25
CA ASN A 628 24.44 -10.02 13.12
C ASN A 628 22.99 -9.60 12.83
N HIS A 629 22.15 -10.52 12.34
CA HIS A 629 20.74 -10.27 12.00
C HIS A 629 19.76 -11.10 12.85
N ARG A 630 20.24 -11.72 13.94
CA ARG A 630 19.51 -12.71 14.73
C ARG A 630 18.15 -12.24 15.25
N GLU A 631 18.05 -10.98 15.64
CA GLU A 631 16.83 -10.40 16.22
C GLU A 631 15.70 -10.25 15.20
N ALA A 632 16.00 -10.38 13.90
CA ALA A 632 15.03 -10.19 12.81
C ALA A 632 14.46 -11.50 12.25
N TYR A 633 14.84 -12.67 12.76
CA TYR A 633 14.37 -13.95 12.23
C TYR A 633 13.96 -14.89 13.36
N PHE A 634 12.68 -15.24 13.39
CA PHE A 634 12.08 -16.09 14.41
C PHE A 634 11.73 -17.47 13.85
N VAL A 635 11.97 -18.48 14.67
CA VAL A 635 11.54 -19.87 14.45
C VAL A 635 10.57 -20.20 15.58
N ALA A 636 9.28 -20.24 15.27
CA ALA A 636 8.24 -20.66 16.21
C ALA A 636 8.09 -22.19 16.16
N ILE A 637 8.13 -22.83 17.32
CA ILE A 637 8.13 -24.29 17.48
C ILE A 637 6.72 -24.71 17.90
N LEU A 638 6.02 -25.41 17.00
CA LEU A 638 4.68 -25.96 17.25
C LEU A 638 4.75 -27.36 17.89
N TYR A 639 5.77 -28.15 17.51
CA TYR A 639 6.13 -29.41 18.13
C TYR A 639 7.65 -29.50 18.30
N THR A 640 8.11 -30.09 19.40
CA THR A 640 9.52 -30.41 19.61
C THR A 640 9.94 -31.61 18.77
N ASP A 641 11.22 -31.70 18.41
CA ASP A 641 11.75 -32.79 17.59
C ASP A 641 11.55 -34.19 18.21
N ASN A 642 11.45 -34.28 19.55
CA ASN A 642 11.12 -35.52 20.28
C ASN A 642 9.77 -36.14 19.90
N VAL A 643 8.84 -35.35 19.35
CA VAL A 643 7.49 -35.80 18.98
C VAL A 643 7.39 -36.09 17.48
N ALA A 644 8.41 -35.73 16.69
CA ALA A 644 8.39 -35.81 15.23
C ALA A 644 8.05 -37.22 14.71
N CYS A 645 8.59 -38.26 15.35
CA CYS A 645 8.38 -39.66 14.97
C CYS A 645 6.94 -40.16 15.22
N PHE A 646 6.16 -39.48 16.06
CA PHE A 646 4.76 -39.83 16.34
C PHE A 646 3.76 -39.06 15.45
N LEU A 647 4.22 -38.06 14.70
CA LEU A 647 3.37 -37.27 13.83
C LEU A 647 3.01 -38.05 12.56
N LYS A 648 1.71 -38.18 12.30
CA LYS A 648 1.21 -38.74 11.04
C LYS A 648 1.64 -37.87 9.84
N PRO A 649 1.75 -38.43 8.62
CA PRO A 649 1.96 -37.64 7.42
C PRO A 649 0.93 -36.51 7.31
N ILE A 650 1.38 -35.33 6.88
CA ILE A 650 0.52 -34.17 6.71
C ILE A 650 -0.45 -34.46 5.57
N SER A 651 -1.74 -34.37 5.86
CA SER A 651 -2.81 -34.47 4.88
C SER A 651 -3.73 -33.28 5.08
N ASP A 652 -3.67 -32.34 4.14
CA ASP A 652 -4.54 -31.18 4.13
C ASP A 652 -5.82 -31.51 3.34
N ALA A 653 -6.95 -31.43 4.02
CA ALA A 653 -8.26 -31.78 3.47
C ALA A 653 -8.87 -30.68 2.60
N ASP A 654 -8.32 -29.46 2.65
CA ASP A 654 -8.79 -28.35 1.82
C ASP A 654 -8.37 -28.57 0.36
N ARG A 655 -9.28 -28.32 -0.58
CA ARG A 655 -9.03 -28.52 -2.01
C ARG A 655 -8.10 -27.43 -2.53
N LEU A 656 -7.24 -27.80 -3.48
CA LEU A 656 -6.44 -26.83 -4.22
C LEU A 656 -7.38 -25.88 -4.98
N THR A 657 -7.10 -24.59 -4.87
CA THR A 657 -7.86 -23.51 -5.51
C THR A 657 -6.85 -22.63 -6.23
N SER A 658 -6.67 -22.84 -7.52
CA SER A 658 -5.71 -22.06 -8.31
C SER A 658 -6.37 -20.80 -8.84
N CYS A 659 -5.97 -19.64 -8.32
CA CYS A 659 -6.38 -18.35 -8.86
C CYS A 659 -5.17 -17.65 -9.48
N LYS A 660 -5.09 -17.55 -10.82
CA LYS A 660 -3.96 -16.90 -11.51
C LYS A 660 -3.70 -15.45 -11.04
N LEU A 661 -4.75 -14.77 -10.56
CA LEU A 661 -4.66 -13.41 -10.00
C LEU A 661 -3.82 -13.38 -8.70
N ILE A 662 -3.92 -14.41 -7.86
CA ILE A 662 -3.36 -14.46 -6.50
C ILE A 662 -2.39 -15.64 -6.31
N SER A 663 -2.01 -16.35 -7.37
CA SER A 663 -1.06 -17.48 -7.28
C SER A 663 0.32 -17.07 -6.74
N SER A 664 0.69 -15.80 -6.87
CA SER A 664 1.83 -15.21 -6.18
C SER A 664 1.57 -13.77 -5.77
N ARG A 665 2.27 -13.31 -4.73
CA ARG A 665 2.26 -11.90 -4.31
C ARG A 665 2.60 -10.96 -5.48
N ASN A 666 3.59 -11.32 -6.30
CA ASN A 666 4.09 -10.45 -7.37
C ASN A 666 3.06 -10.25 -8.49
N GLN A 667 2.31 -11.29 -8.84
CA GLN A 667 1.21 -11.20 -9.80
C GLN A 667 0.09 -10.30 -9.26
N PHE A 668 -0.35 -10.54 -8.02
CA PHE A 668 -1.38 -9.71 -7.39
C PHE A 668 -0.98 -8.23 -7.32
N PHE A 669 0.24 -7.94 -6.85
CA PHE A 669 0.74 -6.57 -6.75
C PHE A 669 0.87 -5.89 -8.13
N SER A 670 1.31 -6.63 -9.15
CA SER A 670 1.43 -6.12 -10.51
C SER A 670 0.06 -5.76 -11.10
N MET A 671 -0.95 -6.59 -10.86
CA MET A 671 -2.33 -6.33 -11.30
C MET A 671 -2.94 -5.15 -10.54
N ALA A 672 -2.77 -5.07 -9.21
CA ALA A 672 -3.23 -3.93 -8.43
C ALA A 672 -2.61 -2.62 -8.91
N LYS A 673 -1.33 -2.65 -9.32
CA LYS A 673 -0.63 -1.51 -9.93
C LYS A 673 -1.17 -1.18 -11.32
N GLU A 674 -1.40 -2.17 -12.18
CA GLU A 674 -1.93 -1.96 -13.54
C GLU A 674 -3.32 -1.31 -13.51
N PHE A 675 -4.22 -1.84 -12.68
CA PHE A 675 -5.60 -1.36 -12.56
C PHE A 675 -5.78 -0.23 -11.55
N LYS A 676 -4.69 0.20 -10.90
CA LYS A 676 -4.67 1.28 -9.91
C LYS A 676 -5.63 1.04 -8.74
N TRP A 677 -5.67 -0.21 -8.28
CA TRP A 677 -6.38 -0.61 -7.06
C TRP A 677 -5.61 -0.10 -5.84
N GLU A 678 -5.74 1.20 -5.58
CA GLU A 678 -5.07 1.87 -4.46
C GLU A 678 -5.80 1.66 -3.14
N PHE A 679 -5.05 1.63 -2.05
CA PHE A 679 -5.57 1.53 -0.68
C PHE A 679 -5.22 2.76 0.18
N ASN A 680 -4.96 3.90 -0.45
CA ASN A 680 -4.46 5.11 0.23
C ASN A 680 -5.57 5.98 0.86
N SER A 681 -6.84 5.73 0.52
CA SER A 681 -8.02 6.34 1.14
C SER A 681 -9.11 5.29 1.33
N LEU A 682 -10.00 5.49 2.31
CA LEU A 682 -11.09 4.54 2.59
C LEU A 682 -11.97 4.28 1.35
N ARG A 683 -12.27 5.34 0.59
CA ARG A 683 -13.03 5.27 -0.66
C ARG A 683 -12.35 4.37 -1.70
N ARG A 684 -11.03 4.53 -1.87
CA ARG A 684 -10.23 3.72 -2.81
C ARG A 684 -10.11 2.29 -2.32
N ALA A 685 -9.90 2.06 -1.02
CA ALA A 685 -9.90 0.71 -0.44
C ALA A 685 -11.24 -0.02 -0.66
N LYS A 686 -12.39 0.66 -0.48
CA LYS A 686 -13.73 0.10 -0.80
C LYS A 686 -13.84 -0.26 -2.29
N PHE A 687 -13.44 0.63 -3.19
CA PHE A 687 -13.49 0.38 -4.63
C PHE A 687 -12.55 -0.75 -5.07
N SER A 688 -11.30 -0.72 -4.62
CA SER A 688 -10.28 -1.72 -4.89
C SER A 688 -10.72 -3.10 -4.38
N THR A 689 -11.28 -3.18 -3.17
CA THR A 689 -11.84 -4.42 -2.63
C THR A 689 -12.97 -4.97 -3.50
N MET A 690 -13.90 -4.09 -3.92
CA MET A 690 -15.01 -4.46 -4.80
C MET A 690 -14.49 -4.99 -6.16
N ALA A 691 -13.53 -4.31 -6.78
CA ALA A 691 -12.94 -4.72 -8.05
C ALA A 691 -12.15 -6.04 -7.94
N ILE A 692 -11.38 -6.22 -6.86
CA ILE A 692 -10.68 -7.47 -6.56
C ILE A 692 -11.69 -8.61 -6.39
N CYS A 693 -12.78 -8.42 -5.63
CA CYS A 693 -13.81 -9.45 -5.45
C CYS A 693 -14.47 -9.82 -6.78
N TYR A 694 -14.81 -8.84 -7.63
CA TYR A 694 -15.33 -9.11 -8.97
C TYR A 694 -14.40 -9.99 -9.79
N ARG A 695 -13.09 -9.70 -9.78
CA ARG A 695 -12.09 -10.51 -10.50
C ARG A 695 -11.94 -11.91 -9.90
N LEU A 696 -12.01 -12.06 -8.59
CA LEU A 696 -11.92 -13.35 -7.91
C LEU A 696 -13.10 -14.26 -8.23
N HIS A 697 -14.32 -13.73 -8.23
CA HIS A 697 -15.52 -14.48 -8.58
C HIS A 697 -15.54 -14.94 -10.05
N ASN A 698 -14.75 -14.28 -10.91
CA ASN A 698 -14.67 -14.58 -12.34
C ASN A 698 -13.27 -15.10 -12.74
N CYS A 699 -12.48 -15.65 -11.80
CA CYS A 699 -11.10 -16.02 -12.08
C CYS A 699 -10.96 -17.23 -13.01
N ASP A 700 -12.01 -18.06 -13.10
CA ASP A 700 -12.07 -19.26 -13.93
C ASP A 700 -12.61 -19.00 -15.34
N MET A 701 -13.18 -17.80 -15.58
CA MET A 701 -13.64 -17.40 -16.91
C MET A 701 -12.43 -17.10 -17.81
N GLU A 702 -12.55 -17.36 -19.12
CA GLU A 702 -11.59 -16.88 -20.12
C GLU A 702 -11.25 -15.41 -19.87
N SER A 703 -10.01 -15.02 -20.22
CA SER A 703 -9.40 -13.76 -19.79
C SER A 703 -10.38 -12.58 -19.87
N ILE A 704 -10.85 -12.11 -18.71
CA ILE A 704 -11.76 -10.97 -18.64
C ILE A 704 -11.12 -9.82 -19.43
N PRO A 705 -11.75 -9.38 -20.52
CA PRO A 705 -11.12 -8.51 -21.48
C PRO A 705 -10.83 -7.16 -20.82
N ILE A 706 -9.60 -6.68 -21.03
CA ILE A 706 -9.08 -5.44 -20.43
C ILE A 706 -9.20 -4.34 -21.46
N CYS A 707 -9.58 -3.14 -21.05
CA CYS A 707 -9.57 -2.02 -21.99
C CYS A 707 -8.13 -1.63 -22.35
N ILE A 708 -7.74 -1.80 -23.61
CA ILE A 708 -6.37 -1.55 -24.07
C ILE A 708 -5.96 -0.08 -23.95
N LYS A 709 -6.92 0.85 -24.05
CA LYS A 709 -6.68 2.30 -24.03
C LYS A 709 -6.49 2.86 -22.63
N CYS A 710 -7.45 2.65 -21.73
CA CYS A 710 -7.37 3.21 -20.38
C CYS A 710 -6.84 2.23 -19.34
N ARG A 711 -6.60 0.96 -19.73
CA ARG A 711 -6.17 -0.13 -18.84
C ARG A 711 -7.13 -0.34 -17.66
N THR A 712 -8.42 -0.07 -17.86
CA THR A 712 -9.45 -0.48 -16.89
C THR A 712 -9.59 -1.99 -16.93
N ASP A 713 -9.83 -2.60 -15.78
CA ASP A 713 -10.00 -4.03 -15.54
C ASP A 713 -11.28 -4.63 -16.14
N PHE A 714 -11.91 -3.96 -17.09
CA PHE A 714 -13.06 -4.46 -17.82
C PHE A 714 -13.18 -3.74 -19.16
N ALA A 715 -13.54 -4.49 -20.19
CA ALA A 715 -13.90 -4.00 -21.51
C ALA A 715 -15.31 -4.47 -21.85
N SER A 716 -16.06 -3.61 -22.54
CA SER A 716 -17.44 -3.85 -22.96
C SER A 716 -17.53 -4.08 -24.47
N TRP A 717 -16.46 -3.81 -25.20
CA TRP A 717 -16.41 -3.85 -26.65
C TRP A 717 -15.15 -4.57 -27.11
N HIS A 718 -15.30 -5.46 -28.10
CA HIS A 718 -14.23 -6.19 -28.76
C HIS A 718 -14.22 -5.84 -30.25
N CYS A 719 -13.04 -5.63 -30.82
CA CYS A 719 -12.89 -5.45 -32.26
C CYS A 719 -12.94 -6.79 -32.97
N THR A 720 -13.81 -6.95 -33.95
CA THR A 720 -13.95 -8.20 -34.70
C THR A 720 -12.78 -8.49 -35.66
N PHE A 721 -11.85 -7.55 -35.83
CA PHE A 721 -10.75 -7.63 -36.80
C PHE A 721 -9.35 -7.49 -36.18
N CYS A 722 -9.20 -6.70 -35.12
CA CYS A 722 -7.94 -6.56 -34.41
C CYS A 722 -7.88 -7.57 -33.27
N GLU A 723 -6.93 -8.49 -33.35
CA GLU A 723 -6.61 -9.37 -32.22
C GLU A 723 -6.33 -8.53 -30.95
N ASP A 724 -6.94 -8.94 -29.85
CA ASP A 724 -6.81 -8.33 -28.51
C ASP A 724 -7.22 -6.85 -28.36
N PHE A 725 -7.87 -6.24 -29.36
CA PHE A 725 -8.37 -4.88 -29.21
C PHE A 725 -9.72 -4.86 -28.49
N ASN A 726 -9.66 -4.67 -27.18
CA ASN A 726 -10.83 -4.54 -26.32
C ASN A 726 -10.90 -3.13 -25.72
N CYS A 727 -12.09 -2.53 -25.60
CA CYS A 727 -12.26 -1.24 -24.95
C CYS A 727 -13.49 -1.17 -24.03
N CYS A 728 -13.39 -0.35 -22.98
CA CYS A 728 -14.53 -0.02 -22.14
C CYS A 728 -15.46 0.96 -22.87
N GLN A 729 -16.71 1.07 -22.43
CA GLN A 729 -17.70 1.99 -23.01
C GLN A 729 -17.15 3.42 -23.17
N LEU A 730 -16.51 3.97 -22.14
CA LEU A 730 -15.95 5.32 -22.18
C LEU A 730 -14.87 5.50 -23.26
N CYS A 731 -14.02 4.49 -23.45
CA CYS A 731 -12.99 4.54 -24.49
C CYS A 731 -13.58 4.33 -25.88
N TYR A 732 -14.61 3.50 -26.01
CA TYR A 732 -15.37 3.36 -27.26
C TYR A 732 -15.99 4.71 -27.67
N ASP A 733 -16.69 5.38 -26.75
CA ASP A 733 -17.38 6.64 -27.03
C ASP A 733 -16.43 7.80 -27.34
N SER A 734 -15.25 7.83 -26.70
CA SER A 734 -14.29 8.92 -26.85
C SER A 734 -13.32 8.75 -28.02
N THR A 735 -13.26 7.59 -28.65
CA THR A 735 -12.27 7.32 -29.67
C THR A 735 -12.83 6.60 -30.87
N SER A 736 -12.53 7.11 -32.07
CA SER A 736 -12.79 6.37 -33.30
C SER A 736 -11.77 5.23 -33.44
N HIS A 737 -12.27 4.00 -33.41
CA HIS A 737 -11.52 2.83 -33.90
C HIS A 737 -12.01 2.53 -35.33
N HIS A 738 -11.09 2.20 -36.25
CA HIS A 738 -11.40 2.09 -37.67
C HIS A 738 -12.16 0.81 -38.06
N HIS A 739 -12.20 -0.18 -37.18
CA HIS A 739 -12.90 -1.44 -37.41
C HIS A 739 -14.20 -1.51 -36.60
N SER A 740 -15.10 -2.40 -37.04
CA SER A 740 -16.34 -2.71 -36.32
C SER A 740 -16.06 -3.28 -34.92
N MET A 741 -16.85 -2.87 -33.95
CA MET A 741 -16.75 -3.29 -32.56
C MET A 741 -18.05 -3.99 -32.15
N GLU A 742 -17.94 -5.17 -31.55
CA GLU A 742 -19.07 -5.92 -30.98
C GLU A 742 -19.08 -5.82 -29.47
N ARG A 743 -20.26 -5.88 -28.87
CA ARG A 743 -20.43 -5.80 -27.42
C ARG A 743 -20.11 -7.15 -26.79
N ILE A 744 -19.21 -7.14 -25.80
CA ILE A 744 -18.86 -8.31 -25.01
C ILE A 744 -19.99 -8.52 -23.99
N LEU A 745 -20.64 -9.68 -24.06
CA LEU A 745 -21.77 -10.05 -23.20
C LEU A 745 -21.32 -10.56 -21.84
#